data_AF-A0A2V7YGC2-F1
#
_entry.id   AF-A0A2V7YGC2-F1
#
_cell.length_a   1.000
_cell.length_b   1.000
_cell.length_c   1.000
_cell.angle_alpha   90.00
_cell.angle_beta   90.00
_cell.angle_gamma   90.00
#
_symmetry.space_group_name_H-M   'P 1'
#
loop_
_entity.id
_entity.type
_entity.pdbx_description
1 polymer ?
#
loop_
_entity_poly.entity_id
_entity_poly.type
_entity_poly.pdbx_seq_one_letter_code
_entity_poly.pdbx_strand_id
1 'polypeptide(L)'
;MRNLIVFIAVLAAILAAAFLFRVQPSGTATVFRSGSRVIVRTTPLYVRAIGAASCHAPMIGDRLVFEGDVPNDQFTTHIRFTYTTPPSVPANWPDGDWCTSLATRIRVPAMPLLDLLDHRRESGDRIAAAIEQDLRAAGILATVSARVDLPPGFERLRPVAEVARRVEKTRPVIFIGLDGADWQLLDGYMASGAMPNLKRLVTEGMRGPLETELPPLSPLVWTTIMTGVSPLQHQILDFTRFNPITHEKEPITSDERRAPAIWNMLTYGGKSCAQFGLWATYAAEPLQAINVSDRLFTFLYSNPAPAVVYPPQKQSWAEQRVHDAEKAIDFARIREFLPSVTDSEFAANPANPYANPVSALRRILVDTEIYRRLSLDYLQTHVPDLTIVYFEGTDTIGHEFAPFAPPKQSQISQADYDRYSGVPEKYFRYIDTVIGDYFKFDAVIVIASDHGFRWTEGRPAEVSSTATATAAKWHRNEGIFVVWGAKPQPPKGIREICRVLRELTGLPELDYARYFQSDEDLAKLRALGYIGSNESTRSAVPQTDTKTGGAYNNAGLILRNEHRIDEAIASFEHAIAIEPHYASAMWNLSETLFDANRDFDRADALLISAMQNGLADAARFIIRRSIAYKNARSLRLLEEAVAASPNDPELHIFRGRYRMDQRDCAGALSDFLIAEKGNNALAFASAGLAQMCLGDLGAAQQSFAHARELDPTLKL
;
A
#
# COMPACT_ATOMS: atom_id res chain seq x y z
N MET A 1 22.71 -3.84 -73.40
CA MET A 1 23.03 -5.14 -72.78
C MET A 1 24.18 -5.08 -71.77
N ARG A 2 25.33 -4.46 -72.09
CA ARG A 2 26.51 -4.46 -71.20
C ARG A 2 26.26 -3.85 -69.80
N ASN A 3 25.51 -2.75 -69.71
CA ASN A 3 25.17 -2.11 -68.42
C ASN A 3 24.13 -2.90 -67.60
N LEU A 4 23.24 -3.64 -68.26
CA LEU A 4 22.25 -4.50 -67.58
C LEU A 4 22.93 -5.75 -66.99
N ILE A 5 23.92 -6.32 -67.69
CA ILE A 5 24.71 -7.45 -67.19
C ILE A 5 25.58 -7.03 -66.00
N VAL A 6 26.19 -5.84 -66.04
CA VAL A 6 26.95 -5.31 -64.90
C VAL A 6 26.03 -5.00 -63.72
N PHE A 7 24.84 -4.42 -63.96
CA PHE A 7 23.88 -4.16 -62.89
C PHE A 7 23.35 -5.45 -62.26
N ILE A 8 23.04 -6.48 -63.06
CA ILE A 8 22.64 -7.81 -62.55
C ILE A 8 23.79 -8.50 -61.82
N ALA A 9 25.03 -8.37 -62.29
CA ALA A 9 26.20 -8.94 -61.61
C ALA A 9 26.48 -8.23 -60.28
N VAL A 10 26.32 -6.90 -60.22
CA VAL A 10 26.47 -6.12 -58.98
C VAL A 10 25.30 -6.39 -58.03
N LEU A 11 24.06 -6.47 -58.53
CA LEU A 11 22.90 -6.82 -57.71
C LEU A 11 22.96 -8.28 -57.22
N ALA A 12 23.46 -9.20 -58.03
CA ALA A 12 23.72 -10.59 -57.65
C ALA A 12 24.91 -10.70 -56.70
N ALA A 13 25.93 -9.86 -56.81
CA ALA A 13 27.03 -9.80 -55.85
C ALA A 13 26.59 -9.16 -54.51
N ILE A 14 25.72 -8.13 -54.55
CA ILE A 14 25.12 -7.52 -53.36
C ILE A 14 24.11 -8.48 -52.70
N LEU A 15 23.29 -9.18 -53.48
CA LEU A 15 22.38 -10.21 -52.98
C LEU A 15 23.13 -11.44 -52.49
N ALA A 16 24.23 -11.85 -53.14
CA ALA A 16 25.10 -12.91 -52.65
C ALA A 16 25.84 -12.48 -51.37
N ALA A 17 26.28 -11.22 -51.26
CA ALA A 17 26.88 -10.67 -50.04
C ALA A 17 25.85 -10.51 -48.91
N ALA A 18 24.57 -10.23 -49.21
CA ALA A 18 23.48 -10.18 -48.23
C ALA A 18 22.95 -11.58 -47.85
N PHE A 19 23.18 -12.59 -48.69
CA PHE A 19 22.88 -14.00 -48.42
C PHE A 19 24.04 -14.77 -47.79
N LEU A 20 25.26 -14.23 -47.75
CA LEU A 20 26.40 -14.80 -47.05
C LEU A 20 26.43 -14.23 -45.62
N PHE A 21 26.10 -15.08 -44.64
CA PHE A 21 26.14 -14.85 -43.18
C PHE A 21 24.99 -14.05 -42.57
N ARG A 22 23.90 -14.74 -42.19
CA ARG A 22 23.05 -14.29 -41.07
C ARG A 22 23.32 -15.18 -39.85
N VAL A 23 23.99 -14.62 -38.85
CA VAL A 23 24.13 -15.20 -37.50
C VAL A 23 23.07 -14.56 -36.60
N GLN A 24 22.31 -15.35 -35.83
CA GLN A 24 21.43 -14.82 -34.78
C GLN A 24 22.22 -14.69 -33.47
N PRO A 25 22.38 -13.48 -32.90
CA PRO A 25 23.07 -13.31 -31.63
C PRO A 25 22.10 -13.51 -30.46
N SER A 26 22.33 -14.52 -29.62
CA SER A 26 21.98 -14.46 -28.20
C SER A 26 22.66 -15.60 -27.43
N GLY A 27 23.58 -15.27 -26.52
CA GLY A 27 23.94 -16.11 -25.39
C GLY A 27 23.53 -15.38 -24.11
N THR A 28 22.72 -16.03 -23.27
CA THR A 28 22.38 -15.61 -21.91
C THR A 28 23.28 -16.30 -20.90
N ALA A 29 23.72 -15.60 -19.87
CA ALA A 29 24.43 -16.22 -18.75
C ALA A 29 23.58 -16.21 -17.47
N THR A 30 23.77 -17.22 -16.63
CA THR A 30 23.18 -17.36 -15.29
C THR A 30 24.32 -17.41 -14.30
N VAL A 31 24.30 -16.51 -13.32
CA VAL A 31 25.33 -16.40 -12.30
C VAL A 31 24.83 -17.04 -11.00
N PHE A 32 25.65 -17.89 -10.36
CA PHE A 32 25.33 -18.51 -9.08
C PHE A 32 26.57 -18.60 -8.19
N ARG A 33 26.39 -18.41 -6.89
CA ARG A 33 27.47 -18.43 -5.90
C ARG A 33 27.66 -19.82 -5.30
N SER A 34 28.91 -20.24 -5.11
CA SER A 34 29.32 -21.42 -4.35
C SER A 34 30.49 -21.04 -3.44
N GLY A 35 30.22 -20.84 -2.15
CA GLY A 35 31.24 -20.37 -1.20
C GLY A 35 31.71 -18.94 -1.49
N SER A 36 33.03 -18.73 -1.60
CA SER A 36 33.65 -17.45 -2.01
C SER A 36 33.73 -17.24 -3.52
N ARG A 37 33.23 -18.20 -4.32
CA ARG A 37 33.32 -18.17 -5.77
C ARG A 37 31.95 -17.93 -6.38
N VAL A 38 31.90 -17.05 -7.37
CA VAL A 38 30.73 -16.88 -8.23
C VAL A 38 31.00 -17.58 -9.56
N ILE A 39 30.12 -18.50 -9.93
CA ILE A 39 30.18 -19.32 -11.12
C ILE A 39 29.17 -18.78 -12.13
N VAL A 40 29.62 -18.49 -13.35
CA VAL A 40 28.75 -18.05 -14.45
C VAL A 40 28.54 -19.20 -15.43
N ARG A 41 27.30 -19.68 -15.51
CA ARG A 41 26.84 -20.64 -16.53
C ARG A 41 26.27 -19.89 -17.71
N THR A 42 27.00 -19.87 -18.83
CA THR A 42 26.50 -19.31 -20.09
C THR A 42 25.70 -20.36 -20.87
N THR A 43 24.64 -19.95 -21.57
CA THR A 43 24.14 -20.73 -22.70
C THR A 43 25.20 -20.80 -23.80
N PRO A 44 25.20 -21.84 -24.65
CA PRO A 44 26.21 -22.02 -25.68
C PRO A 44 26.27 -20.81 -26.64
N LEU A 45 27.47 -20.46 -27.09
CA LEU A 45 27.63 -19.51 -28.20
C LEU A 45 27.14 -20.18 -29.50
N TYR A 46 26.22 -19.53 -30.20
CA TYR A 46 25.65 -20.02 -31.45
C TYR A 46 26.40 -19.43 -32.65
N VAL A 47 27.08 -20.29 -33.41
CA VAL A 47 27.73 -19.91 -34.67
C VAL A 47 27.23 -20.83 -35.78
N ARG A 48 26.71 -20.26 -36.87
CA ARG A 48 26.20 -21.01 -38.02
C ARG A 48 26.79 -20.49 -39.33
N ALA A 49 27.50 -21.35 -40.05
CA ALA A 49 27.86 -21.14 -41.44
C ALA A 49 26.77 -21.69 -42.37
N ILE A 50 26.64 -21.13 -43.57
CA ILE A 50 25.61 -21.57 -44.55
C ILE A 50 26.01 -22.92 -45.13
N GLY A 51 25.10 -23.90 -45.07
CA GLY A 51 25.33 -25.27 -45.54
C GLY A 51 25.97 -26.21 -44.51
N ALA A 52 26.37 -25.70 -43.33
CA ALA A 52 26.92 -26.49 -42.23
C ALA A 52 25.90 -26.67 -41.09
N ALA A 53 26.07 -27.74 -40.29
CA ALA A 53 25.33 -27.91 -39.05
C ALA A 53 25.65 -26.76 -38.07
N SER A 54 24.64 -26.32 -37.33
CA SER A 54 24.80 -25.34 -36.24
C SER A 54 25.81 -25.86 -35.23
N CYS A 55 26.80 -25.04 -34.84
CA CYS A 55 27.66 -25.38 -33.71
C CYS A 55 27.15 -24.74 -32.44
N HIS A 56 27.14 -25.56 -31.42
CA HIS A 56 26.94 -25.19 -30.04
C HIS A 56 28.31 -25.32 -29.39
N ALA A 57 29.00 -24.21 -29.16
CA ALA A 57 30.19 -24.21 -28.31
C ALA A 57 29.73 -23.96 -26.87
N PRO A 58 29.56 -24.99 -26.01
CA PRO A 58 29.41 -24.74 -24.59
C PRO A 58 30.70 -24.07 -24.11
N MET A 59 30.61 -22.94 -23.42
CA MET A 59 31.76 -22.49 -22.63
C MET A 59 31.89 -23.49 -21.48
N ILE A 60 32.83 -24.43 -21.60
CA ILE A 60 32.99 -25.50 -20.62
C ILE A 60 33.55 -24.93 -19.32
N GLY A 61 32.79 -25.13 -18.24
CA GLY A 61 33.27 -25.03 -16.87
C GLY A 61 33.32 -23.61 -16.29
N ASP A 62 33.59 -23.58 -15.00
CA ASP A 62 33.56 -22.45 -14.06
C ASP A 62 34.60 -21.36 -14.36
N ARG A 63 34.74 -20.91 -15.61
CA ARG A 63 35.88 -20.10 -16.12
C ARG A 63 35.68 -18.59 -16.04
N LEU A 64 34.47 -18.13 -15.75
CA LEU A 64 34.19 -16.77 -15.30
C LEU A 64 34.03 -16.85 -13.77
N VAL A 65 35.16 -16.74 -13.06
CA VAL A 65 35.18 -16.71 -11.60
C VAL A 65 35.33 -15.26 -11.17
N PHE A 66 34.35 -14.75 -10.43
CA PHE A 66 34.47 -13.47 -9.76
C PHE A 66 34.84 -13.71 -8.29
N GLU A 67 35.81 -12.93 -7.81
CA GLU A 67 36.29 -12.99 -6.42
C GLU A 67 35.84 -11.74 -5.67
N GLY A 68 35.31 -11.89 -4.45
CA GLY A 68 34.91 -10.77 -3.59
C GLY A 68 33.74 -11.08 -2.64
N ASP A 69 33.60 -10.25 -1.60
CA ASP A 69 32.52 -10.34 -0.60
C ASP A 69 31.29 -9.55 -1.05
N VAL A 70 30.15 -10.24 -1.17
CA VAL A 70 28.81 -9.62 -1.26
C VAL A 70 27.92 -10.29 -0.20
N PRO A 71 27.11 -9.54 0.55
CA PRO A 71 26.23 -10.13 1.56
C PRO A 71 25.22 -11.11 0.94
N ASN A 72 25.31 -12.37 1.37
CA ASN A 72 24.26 -13.41 1.47
C ASN A 72 23.07 -13.44 0.48
N ASP A 73 23.28 -13.43 -0.84
CA ASP A 73 22.23 -13.91 -1.77
C ASP A 73 22.75 -14.54 -3.07
N GLN A 74 22.01 -15.53 -3.58
CA GLN A 74 22.13 -15.98 -4.97
C GLN A 74 21.35 -15.00 -5.86
N PHE A 75 22.00 -14.32 -6.81
CA PHE A 75 21.31 -13.48 -7.77
C PHE A 75 21.64 -13.89 -9.20
N THR A 76 20.61 -13.98 -10.04
CA THR A 76 20.76 -14.28 -11.46
C THR A 76 21.00 -12.97 -12.21
N THR A 77 22.24 -12.66 -12.59
CA THR A 77 22.51 -11.58 -13.57
C THR A 77 22.66 -12.17 -14.97
N HIS A 78 22.12 -11.49 -15.96
CA HIS A 78 22.21 -11.89 -17.36
C HIS A 78 23.34 -11.11 -18.03
N ILE A 79 24.37 -11.79 -18.51
CA ILE A 79 25.36 -11.15 -19.37
C ILE A 79 24.97 -11.43 -20.83
N ARG A 80 24.66 -10.37 -21.58
CA ARG A 80 24.32 -10.45 -23.00
C ARG A 80 25.54 -10.14 -23.84
N PHE A 81 25.89 -11.07 -24.72
CA PHE A 81 26.99 -10.92 -25.65
C PHE A 81 26.48 -10.64 -27.06
N THR A 82 27.10 -9.68 -27.75
CA THR A 82 26.92 -9.47 -29.19
C THR A 82 28.29 -9.45 -29.84
N TYR A 83 28.50 -10.21 -30.91
CA TYR A 83 29.77 -10.25 -31.60
C TYR A 83 29.58 -10.26 -33.12
N THR A 84 30.55 -9.71 -33.85
CA THR A 84 30.62 -9.76 -35.31
C THR A 84 31.71 -10.75 -35.71
N THR A 85 31.36 -11.80 -36.44
CA THR A 85 32.31 -12.82 -36.91
C THR A 85 33.08 -12.35 -38.16
N PRO A 86 34.30 -12.84 -38.38
CA PRO A 86 34.99 -12.64 -39.65
C PRO A 86 34.27 -13.39 -40.79
N PRO A 87 34.43 -12.96 -42.06
CA PRO A 87 33.78 -13.58 -43.21
C PRO A 87 34.31 -14.99 -43.54
N SER A 88 35.41 -15.43 -42.92
CA SER A 88 35.94 -16.79 -43.07
C SER A 88 36.67 -17.27 -41.81
N VAL A 89 36.58 -18.58 -41.55
CA VAL A 89 37.39 -19.28 -40.54
C VAL A 89 38.74 -19.64 -41.19
N PRO A 90 39.88 -19.59 -40.47
CA PRO A 90 41.18 -19.95 -41.03
C PRO A 90 41.19 -21.36 -41.66
N ALA A 91 41.79 -21.49 -42.86
CA ALA A 91 41.78 -22.73 -43.66
C ALA A 91 42.51 -23.94 -43.03
N ASN A 92 43.20 -23.74 -41.91
CA ASN A 92 44.01 -24.70 -41.19
C ASN A 92 43.31 -25.29 -39.95
N TRP A 93 41.99 -25.16 -39.86
CA TRP A 93 41.19 -25.69 -38.75
C TRP A 93 40.63 -27.10 -39.07
N PRO A 94 40.58 -28.04 -38.10
CA PRO A 94 40.11 -29.40 -38.36
C PRO A 94 38.61 -29.44 -38.66
N ASP A 95 38.23 -30.13 -39.74
CA ASP A 95 36.82 -30.42 -40.05
C ASP A 95 36.19 -31.27 -38.94
N GLY A 96 35.09 -30.79 -38.35
CA GLY A 96 34.24 -31.57 -37.44
C GLY A 96 34.44 -31.40 -35.93
N ASP A 97 35.47 -30.70 -35.44
CA ASP A 97 35.72 -30.52 -33.97
C ASP A 97 35.95 -29.05 -33.54
N TRP A 98 35.53 -28.10 -34.37
CA TRP A 98 35.77 -26.68 -34.14
C TRP A 98 35.07 -26.13 -32.88
N CYS A 99 33.94 -26.71 -32.46
CA CYS A 99 33.21 -26.31 -31.24
C CYS A 99 34.05 -26.58 -29.97
N THR A 100 34.69 -27.75 -29.88
CA THR A 100 35.51 -28.16 -28.75
C THR A 100 36.83 -27.39 -28.71
N SER A 101 37.41 -27.10 -29.87
CA SER A 101 38.63 -26.28 -29.99
C SER A 101 38.41 -24.82 -29.60
N LEU A 102 37.25 -24.25 -29.93
CA LEU A 102 36.88 -22.89 -29.54
C LEU A 102 36.63 -22.79 -28.02
N ALA A 103 35.86 -23.73 -27.46
CA ALA A 103 35.53 -23.79 -26.03
C ALA A 103 36.77 -23.91 -25.11
N THR A 104 37.84 -24.53 -25.60
CA THR A 104 39.08 -24.71 -24.83
C THR A 104 39.99 -23.47 -24.84
N ARG A 105 39.80 -22.54 -25.79
CA ARG A 105 40.69 -21.39 -26.03
C ARG A 105 40.22 -20.06 -25.43
N ILE A 106 38.94 -19.93 -25.07
CA ILE A 106 38.40 -18.73 -24.41
C ILE A 106 38.66 -18.82 -22.89
N ARG A 107 39.42 -17.86 -22.36
CA ARG A 107 39.76 -17.66 -20.94
C ARG A 107 39.48 -16.20 -20.55
N VAL A 108 38.36 -15.99 -19.86
CA VAL A 108 38.09 -14.67 -19.26
C VAL A 108 38.91 -14.53 -17.96
N PRO A 109 39.63 -13.42 -17.73
CA PRO A 109 40.34 -13.19 -16.47
C PRO A 109 39.36 -13.10 -15.29
N ALA A 110 39.81 -13.51 -14.11
CA ALA A 110 39.07 -13.29 -12.87
C ALA A 110 38.93 -11.78 -12.61
N MET A 111 37.74 -11.33 -12.23
CA MET A 111 37.45 -9.93 -11.95
C MET A 111 36.82 -9.75 -10.58
N PRO A 112 37.01 -8.60 -9.91
CA PRO A 112 36.33 -8.32 -8.66
C PRO A 112 34.81 -8.19 -8.90
N LEU A 113 34.00 -8.85 -8.07
CA LEU A 113 32.55 -8.88 -8.24
C LEU A 113 31.91 -7.48 -8.13
N LEU A 114 32.41 -6.65 -7.20
CA LEU A 114 31.94 -5.27 -7.04
C LEU A 114 32.23 -4.44 -8.31
N ASP A 115 33.37 -4.64 -8.96
CA ASP A 115 33.70 -3.97 -10.22
C ASP A 115 32.74 -4.35 -11.36
N LEU A 116 32.32 -5.63 -11.44
CA LEU A 116 31.32 -6.09 -12.40
C LEU A 116 29.98 -5.35 -12.22
N LEU A 117 29.60 -5.08 -10.97
CA LEU A 117 28.31 -4.51 -10.59
C LEU A 117 28.32 -2.97 -10.57
N ASP A 118 29.40 -2.34 -10.12
CA ASP A 118 29.56 -0.89 -9.98
C ASP A 118 29.99 -0.18 -11.27
N HIS A 119 30.69 -0.90 -12.15
CA HIS A 119 31.23 -0.40 -13.40
C HIS A 119 30.77 -1.26 -14.58
N ARG A 120 29.47 -1.59 -14.63
CA ARG A 120 28.86 -2.56 -15.58
C ARG A 120 29.28 -2.39 -17.03
N ARG A 121 29.40 -1.14 -17.50
CA ARG A 121 29.85 -0.83 -18.86
C ARG A 121 31.32 -1.20 -19.03
N GLU A 122 32.19 -0.68 -18.17
CA GLU A 122 33.63 -0.94 -18.21
C GLU A 122 33.95 -2.43 -17.98
N SER A 123 33.18 -3.11 -17.14
CA SER A 123 33.28 -4.54 -16.91
C SER A 123 32.76 -5.35 -18.10
N GLY A 124 31.68 -4.91 -18.74
CA GLY A 124 31.25 -5.41 -20.05
C GLY A 124 32.33 -5.24 -21.12
N ASP A 125 32.97 -4.07 -21.17
CA ASP A 125 34.05 -3.76 -22.10
C ASP A 125 35.30 -4.62 -21.82
N ARG A 126 35.66 -4.85 -20.54
CA ARG A 126 36.76 -5.76 -20.15
C ARG A 126 36.49 -7.21 -20.51
N ILE A 127 35.26 -7.69 -20.25
CA ILE A 127 34.83 -9.04 -20.66
C ILE A 127 34.89 -9.17 -22.18
N ALA A 128 34.36 -8.18 -22.90
CA ALA A 128 34.38 -8.16 -24.35
C ALA A 128 35.81 -8.17 -24.91
N ALA A 129 36.70 -7.34 -24.36
CA ALA A 129 38.10 -7.27 -24.75
C ALA A 129 38.86 -8.59 -24.50
N ALA A 130 38.61 -9.26 -23.37
CA ALA A 130 39.21 -10.56 -23.07
C ALA A 130 38.74 -11.64 -24.07
N ILE A 131 37.44 -11.69 -24.35
CA ILE A 131 36.89 -12.63 -25.35
C ILE A 131 37.44 -12.29 -26.74
N GLU A 132 37.53 -11.02 -27.13
CA GLU A 132 38.17 -10.62 -28.38
C GLU A 132 39.63 -11.07 -28.46
N GLN A 133 40.38 -10.91 -27.38
CA GLN A 133 41.79 -11.32 -27.31
C GLN A 133 41.93 -12.83 -27.51
N ASP A 134 41.08 -13.63 -26.87
CA ASP A 134 41.09 -15.09 -27.01
C ASP A 134 40.65 -15.54 -28.40
N LEU A 135 39.62 -14.89 -28.97
CA LEU A 135 39.19 -15.13 -30.34
C LEU A 135 40.33 -14.80 -31.31
N ARG A 136 41.02 -13.67 -31.14
CA ARG A 136 42.19 -13.30 -31.95
C ARG A 136 43.33 -14.30 -31.79
N ALA A 137 43.61 -14.77 -30.58
CA ALA A 137 44.63 -15.80 -30.32
C ALA A 137 44.27 -17.16 -30.96
N ALA A 138 42.97 -17.43 -31.11
CA ALA A 138 42.48 -18.56 -31.89
C ALA A 138 42.49 -18.32 -33.41
N GLY A 139 42.84 -17.12 -33.89
CA GLY A 139 42.84 -16.77 -35.31
C GLY A 139 41.50 -16.28 -35.84
N ILE A 140 40.56 -15.91 -34.96
CA ILE A 140 39.24 -15.39 -35.28
C ILE A 140 39.25 -13.87 -35.06
N LEU A 141 39.12 -13.10 -36.14
CA LEU A 141 38.95 -11.65 -36.08
C LEU A 141 37.49 -11.31 -35.82
N ALA A 142 37.12 -11.11 -34.56
CA ALA A 142 35.79 -10.71 -34.15
C ALA A 142 35.81 -9.41 -33.34
N THR A 143 34.74 -8.63 -33.43
CA THR A 143 34.44 -7.58 -32.44
C THR A 143 33.40 -8.13 -31.48
N VAL A 144 33.62 -7.98 -30.17
CA VAL A 144 32.72 -8.46 -29.12
C VAL A 144 32.24 -7.25 -28.33
N SER A 145 30.98 -7.31 -27.91
CA SER A 145 30.42 -6.42 -26.89
C SER A 145 29.73 -7.29 -25.86
N ALA A 146 29.92 -6.96 -24.59
CA ALA A 146 29.24 -7.63 -23.49
C ALA A 146 28.51 -6.58 -22.66
N ARG A 147 27.26 -6.87 -22.32
CA ARG A 147 26.42 -6.04 -21.46
C ARG A 147 25.98 -6.85 -20.26
N VAL A 148 26.22 -6.32 -19.07
CA VAL A 148 25.76 -6.91 -17.80
C VAL A 148 24.36 -6.37 -17.49
N ASP A 149 23.34 -7.21 -17.61
CA ASP A 149 21.96 -6.92 -17.25
C ASP A 149 21.68 -7.44 -15.82
N LEU A 150 21.28 -6.54 -14.93
CA LEU A 150 20.90 -6.88 -13.56
C LEU A 150 19.42 -7.26 -13.47
N PRO A 151 19.02 -8.06 -12.46
CA PRO A 151 17.60 -8.22 -12.13
C PRO A 151 16.90 -6.86 -11.96
N PRO A 152 15.61 -6.78 -12.35
CA PRO A 152 14.76 -5.67 -11.99
C PRO A 152 14.89 -5.28 -10.51
N GLY A 153 15.04 -3.98 -10.23
CA GLY A 153 15.14 -3.47 -8.86
C GLY A 153 16.50 -3.64 -8.18
N PHE A 154 17.47 -4.36 -8.75
CA PHE A 154 18.80 -4.51 -8.15
C PHE A 154 19.54 -3.17 -7.98
N GLU A 155 19.30 -2.21 -8.87
CA GLU A 155 19.82 -0.85 -8.75
C GLU A 155 19.44 -0.22 -7.38
N ARG A 156 18.30 -0.64 -6.80
CA ARG A 156 17.84 -0.20 -5.47
C ARG A 156 18.72 -0.64 -4.33
N LEU A 157 19.57 -1.66 -4.51
CA LEU A 157 20.49 -2.18 -3.49
C LEU A 157 21.78 -1.37 -3.38
N ARG A 158 22.01 -0.43 -4.31
CA ARG A 158 23.28 0.28 -4.40
C ARG A 158 23.30 1.51 -3.49
N PRO A 159 24.34 1.67 -2.65
CA PRO A 159 24.58 2.93 -1.95
C PRO A 159 24.88 4.07 -2.92
N VAL A 160 24.39 5.26 -2.60
CA VAL A 160 24.78 6.50 -3.27
C VAL A 160 26.01 7.03 -2.53
N ALA A 161 27.18 6.96 -3.17
CA ALA A 161 28.47 7.23 -2.53
C ALA A 161 28.52 8.59 -1.80
N GLU A 162 27.88 9.62 -2.34
CA GLU A 162 27.79 10.94 -1.69
C GLU A 162 27.01 10.90 -0.38
N VAL A 163 25.87 10.19 -0.36
CA VAL A 163 25.03 10.01 0.83
C VAL A 163 25.77 9.14 1.84
N ALA A 164 26.30 8.00 1.41
CA ALA A 164 27.00 7.04 2.27
C ALA A 164 28.20 7.65 3.00
N ARG A 165 28.95 8.58 2.38
CA ARG A 165 30.07 9.29 3.04
C ARG A 165 29.65 10.19 4.20
N ARG A 166 28.38 10.60 4.25
CA ARG A 166 27.81 11.50 5.27
C ARG A 166 27.02 10.75 6.33
N VAL A 167 26.90 9.43 6.23
CA VAL A 167 26.15 8.61 7.18
C VAL A 167 26.94 8.45 8.48
N GLU A 168 26.25 8.66 9.59
CA GLU A 168 26.79 8.46 10.93
C GLU A 168 26.56 7.03 11.43
N LYS A 169 27.45 6.54 12.30
CA LYS A 169 27.28 5.25 12.98
C LYS A 169 26.37 5.44 14.19
N THR A 170 25.25 4.75 14.21
CA THR A 170 24.28 4.79 15.32
C THR A 170 23.97 3.39 15.85
N ARG A 171 23.18 3.32 16.93
CA ARG A 171 22.61 2.07 17.41
C ARG A 171 21.49 1.62 16.45
N PRO A 172 21.27 0.31 16.26
CA PRO A 172 20.11 -0.22 15.57
C PRO A 172 18.79 0.37 16.07
N VAL A 173 17.82 0.51 15.18
CA VAL A 173 16.47 0.98 15.50
C VAL A 173 15.47 -0.13 15.21
N ILE A 174 14.58 -0.41 16.16
CA ILE A 174 13.41 -1.27 15.96
C ILE A 174 12.18 -0.38 15.99
N PHE A 175 11.56 -0.21 14.84
CA PHE A 175 10.28 0.46 14.66
C PHE A 175 9.14 -0.56 14.70
N ILE A 176 8.20 -0.37 15.60
CA ILE A 176 6.99 -1.16 15.77
C ILE A 176 5.79 -0.30 15.37
N GLY A 177 5.18 -0.61 14.24
CA GLY A 177 3.93 -0.02 13.81
C GLY A 177 2.75 -0.77 14.44
N LEU A 178 1.91 -0.08 15.20
CA LEU A 178 0.63 -0.58 15.70
C LEU A 178 -0.47 0.16 14.95
N ASP A 179 -1.30 -0.52 14.16
CA ASP A 179 -2.37 0.15 13.40
C ASP A 179 -3.51 0.56 14.35
N GLY A 180 -3.96 1.81 14.31
CA GLY A 180 -5.11 2.25 15.13
C GLY A 180 -4.98 2.18 16.66
N ALA A 181 -3.77 2.29 17.23
CA ALA A 181 -3.55 2.31 18.67
C ALA A 181 -3.85 3.71 19.27
N ASP A 182 -4.50 3.75 20.43
CA ASP A 182 -5.04 4.99 21.00
C ASP A 182 -4.73 5.16 22.49
N TRP A 183 -4.32 6.37 22.90
CA TRP A 183 -3.99 6.68 24.29
C TRP A 183 -5.15 6.50 25.27
N GLN A 184 -6.41 6.72 24.85
CA GLN A 184 -7.58 6.55 25.73
C GLN A 184 -7.70 5.11 26.26
N LEU A 185 -7.33 4.13 25.44
CA LEU A 185 -7.34 2.73 25.83
C LEU A 185 -6.05 2.35 26.57
N LEU A 186 -4.90 2.71 25.98
CA LEU A 186 -3.60 2.27 26.47
C LEU A 186 -3.27 2.84 27.85
N ASP A 187 -3.67 4.08 28.15
CA ASP A 187 -3.45 4.66 29.48
C ASP A 187 -4.22 3.89 30.57
N GLY A 188 -5.45 3.47 30.28
CA GLY A 188 -6.24 2.61 31.17
C GLY A 188 -5.59 1.25 31.40
N TYR A 189 -5.07 0.62 30.34
CA TYR A 189 -4.42 -0.69 30.42
C TYR A 189 -3.04 -0.65 31.09
N MET A 190 -2.27 0.43 30.91
CA MET A 190 -1.04 0.65 31.67
C MET A 190 -1.33 0.91 33.16
N ALA A 191 -2.42 1.63 33.47
CA ALA A 191 -2.84 1.89 34.84
C ALA A 191 -3.31 0.62 35.57
N SER A 192 -4.06 -0.25 34.89
CA SER A 192 -4.54 -1.53 35.45
C SER A 192 -3.45 -2.60 35.58
N GLY A 193 -2.29 -2.40 34.94
CA GLY A 193 -1.19 -3.37 34.89
C GLY A 193 -1.35 -4.42 33.78
N ALA A 194 -2.27 -4.23 32.83
CA ALA A 194 -2.42 -5.10 31.67
C ALA A 194 -1.28 -4.90 30.64
N MET A 195 -0.64 -3.74 30.60
CA MET A 195 0.46 -3.43 29.67
C MET A 195 1.74 -2.91 30.37
N PRO A 196 2.45 -3.75 31.15
CA PRO A 196 3.64 -3.35 31.89
C PRO A 196 4.85 -2.99 31.01
N ASN A 197 5.04 -3.63 29.85
CA ASN A 197 6.17 -3.33 28.97
C ASN A 197 6.03 -1.97 28.29
N LEU A 198 4.83 -1.65 27.78
CA LEU A 198 4.53 -0.33 27.24
C LEU A 198 4.66 0.75 28.31
N LYS A 199 4.15 0.48 29.53
CA LYS A 199 4.31 1.39 30.68
C LYS A 199 5.78 1.70 30.95
N ARG A 200 6.65 0.69 30.87
CA ARG A 200 8.09 0.86 31.00
C ARG A 200 8.65 1.78 29.91
N LEU A 201 8.32 1.52 28.63
CA LEU A 201 8.78 2.36 27.52
C LEU A 201 8.36 3.83 27.66
N VAL A 202 7.11 4.05 28.07
CA VAL A 202 6.56 5.39 28.30
C VAL A 202 7.23 6.10 29.47
N THR A 203 7.54 5.37 30.55
CA THR A 203 8.12 5.96 31.77
C THR A 203 9.61 6.27 31.60
N GLU A 204 10.35 5.40 30.92
CA GLU A 204 11.79 5.53 30.72
C GLU A 204 12.17 6.27 29.43
N GLY A 205 11.22 6.41 28.49
CA GLY A 205 11.40 7.01 27.18
C GLY A 205 10.66 8.33 27.00
N MET A 206 10.28 8.63 25.76
CA MET A 206 9.40 9.75 25.41
C MET A 206 8.11 9.21 24.80
N ARG A 207 6.99 9.87 25.07
CA ARG A 207 5.71 9.63 24.41
C ARG A 207 5.11 10.93 23.89
N GLY A 208 4.24 10.83 22.89
CA GLY A 208 3.47 11.95 22.38
C GLY A 208 2.26 11.51 21.57
N PRO A 209 1.31 12.42 21.34
CA PRO A 209 0.29 12.24 20.31
C PRO A 209 0.92 12.32 18.92
N LEU A 210 0.29 11.68 17.94
CA LEU A 210 0.69 11.78 16.54
C LEU A 210 -0.52 12.11 15.67
N GLU A 211 -0.54 13.30 15.07
CA GLU A 211 -1.60 13.69 14.15
C GLU A 211 -1.53 12.90 12.83
N THR A 212 -2.66 12.32 12.44
CA THR A 212 -2.81 11.53 11.20
C THR A 212 -3.03 12.40 9.97
N GLU A 213 -2.98 11.78 8.78
CA GLU A 213 -3.48 12.39 7.55
C GLU A 213 -4.89 11.91 7.22
N LEU A 214 -5.66 12.80 6.60
CA LEU A 214 -7.04 12.52 6.21
C LEU A 214 -7.14 12.34 4.68
N PRO A 215 -7.76 11.25 4.19
CA PRO A 215 -8.41 10.19 4.97
C PRO A 215 -7.40 9.19 5.58
N PRO A 216 -7.69 8.64 6.80
CA PRO A 216 -6.78 7.73 7.50
C PRO A 216 -6.87 6.31 6.93
N LEU A 217 -6.42 6.13 5.68
CA LEU A 217 -6.39 4.83 5.01
C LEU A 217 -5.01 4.21 5.19
N SER A 218 -4.91 3.04 5.81
CA SER A 218 -3.64 2.39 6.16
C SER A 218 -2.56 2.44 5.07
N PRO A 219 -2.78 2.04 3.79
CA PRO A 219 -1.73 2.12 2.76
C PRO A 219 -1.26 3.55 2.48
N LEU A 220 -2.15 4.53 2.59
CA LEU A 220 -1.86 5.95 2.38
C LEU A 220 -1.03 6.51 3.55
N VAL A 221 -1.50 6.33 4.79
CA VAL A 221 -0.84 6.89 5.97
C VAL A 221 0.46 6.16 6.33
N TRP A 222 0.53 4.84 6.21
CA TRP A 222 1.79 4.11 6.44
C TRP A 222 2.83 4.44 5.37
N THR A 223 2.42 4.65 4.11
CA THR A 223 3.37 5.13 3.09
C THR A 223 3.86 6.55 3.40
N THR A 224 2.98 7.42 3.90
CA THR A 224 3.36 8.76 4.37
C THR A 224 4.39 8.68 5.49
N ILE A 225 4.16 7.85 6.52
CA ILE A 225 5.09 7.64 7.64
C ILE A 225 6.49 7.25 7.13
N MET A 226 6.54 6.36 6.14
CA MET A 226 7.80 5.80 5.65
C MET A 226 8.51 6.70 4.64
N THR A 227 7.80 7.58 3.94
CA THR A 227 8.38 8.47 2.92
C THR A 227 8.61 9.90 3.43
N GLY A 228 7.84 10.33 4.43
CA GLY A 228 7.84 11.68 4.98
C GLY A 228 7.22 12.75 4.08
N VAL A 229 6.55 12.35 2.99
CA VAL A 229 5.90 13.25 2.03
C VAL A 229 4.41 13.00 1.95
N SER A 230 3.65 13.95 1.40
CA SER A 230 2.19 13.84 1.21
C SER A 230 1.81 12.64 0.33
N PRO A 231 0.61 12.06 0.49
CA PRO A 231 0.03 11.11 -0.44
C PRO A 231 -0.03 11.59 -1.88
N LEU A 232 -0.22 12.89 -2.09
CA LEU A 232 -0.17 13.50 -3.42
C LEU A 232 1.24 13.45 -4.02
N GLN A 233 2.30 13.29 -3.22
CA GLN A 233 3.67 13.16 -3.70
C GLN A 233 4.06 11.70 -3.89
N HIS A 234 3.74 10.82 -2.93
CA HIS A 234 4.10 9.40 -3.03
C HIS A 234 3.12 8.57 -3.87
N GLN A 235 1.92 9.09 -4.19
CA GLN A 235 0.90 8.51 -5.09
C GLN A 235 0.25 7.18 -4.65
N ILE A 236 0.42 6.79 -3.39
CA ILE A 236 -0.37 5.70 -2.78
C ILE A 236 -1.60 6.36 -2.18
N LEU A 237 -2.72 6.32 -2.90
CA LEU A 237 -3.92 7.12 -2.61
C LEU A 237 -5.13 6.28 -2.18
N ASP A 238 -5.06 4.96 -2.29
CA ASP A 238 -6.16 4.05 -1.97
C ASP A 238 -5.64 2.63 -1.71
N PHE A 239 -6.51 1.75 -1.21
CA PHE A 239 -6.24 0.32 -1.05
C PHE A 239 -6.11 -0.42 -2.39
N THR A 240 -6.56 0.18 -3.48
CA THR A 240 -6.69 -0.48 -4.78
C THR A 240 -6.21 0.39 -5.93
N ARG A 241 -5.84 -0.28 -7.02
CA ARG A 241 -5.52 0.31 -8.32
C ARG A 241 -6.17 -0.50 -9.43
N PHE A 242 -6.24 0.04 -10.64
CA PHE A 242 -6.43 -0.78 -11.84
C PHE A 242 -5.11 -1.42 -12.23
N ASN A 243 -5.13 -2.72 -12.51
CA ASN A 243 -4.01 -3.42 -13.08
C ASN A 243 -3.76 -2.86 -14.51
N PRO A 244 -2.53 -2.42 -14.85
CA PRO A 244 -2.26 -1.78 -16.14
C PRO A 244 -2.39 -2.73 -17.35
N ILE A 245 -2.43 -4.04 -17.12
CA ILE A 245 -2.52 -5.09 -18.14
C ILE A 245 -3.95 -5.63 -18.23
N THR A 246 -4.54 -6.06 -17.11
CA THR A 246 -5.87 -6.69 -17.11
C THR A 246 -7.00 -5.67 -17.01
N HIS A 247 -6.70 -4.44 -16.59
CA HIS A 247 -7.67 -3.39 -16.26
C HIS A 247 -8.65 -3.76 -15.14
N GLU A 248 -8.43 -4.89 -14.47
CA GLU A 248 -9.19 -5.29 -13.29
C GLU A 248 -8.70 -4.51 -12.08
N LYS A 249 -9.60 -4.24 -11.13
CA LYS A 249 -9.25 -3.63 -9.86
C LYS A 249 -8.46 -4.65 -9.03
N GLU A 250 -7.26 -4.28 -8.62
CA GLU A 250 -6.39 -5.09 -7.79
C GLU A 250 -5.92 -4.30 -6.56
N PRO A 251 -5.43 -4.97 -5.50
CA PRO A 251 -4.75 -4.30 -4.42
C PRO A 251 -3.63 -3.38 -4.90
N ILE A 252 -3.46 -2.28 -4.17
CA ILE A 252 -2.33 -1.39 -4.36
C ILE A 252 -1.00 -2.12 -4.16
N THR A 253 0.02 -1.59 -4.81
CA THR A 253 1.36 -2.18 -4.88
C THR A 253 2.44 -1.14 -4.63
N SER A 254 3.63 -1.62 -4.29
CA SER A 254 4.85 -0.86 -4.08
C SER A 254 5.32 -0.14 -5.35
N ASP A 255 5.01 -0.65 -6.55
CA ASP A 255 5.39 0.00 -7.81
C ASP A 255 4.59 1.26 -8.14
N GLU A 256 3.49 1.50 -7.43
CA GLU A 256 2.81 2.80 -7.52
C GLU A 256 3.47 3.92 -6.74
N ARG A 257 4.33 3.57 -5.76
CA ARG A 257 4.98 4.57 -4.92
C ARG A 257 5.97 5.40 -5.73
N ARG A 258 5.79 6.72 -5.74
CA ARG A 258 6.63 7.69 -6.48
C ARG A 258 7.65 8.43 -5.63
N ALA A 259 7.75 8.08 -4.34
CA ALA A 259 8.76 8.59 -3.42
C ALA A 259 9.56 7.45 -2.78
N PRO A 260 10.86 7.63 -2.52
CA PRO A 260 11.64 6.66 -1.76
C PRO A 260 11.09 6.57 -0.34
N ALA A 261 10.96 5.36 0.18
CA ALA A 261 10.66 5.13 1.59
C ALA A 261 11.97 5.00 2.39
N ILE A 262 11.89 5.04 3.71
CA ILE A 262 13.05 5.02 4.62
C ILE A 262 14.00 3.85 4.36
N TRP A 263 13.48 2.68 3.99
CA TRP A 263 14.30 1.52 3.63
C TRP A 263 15.10 1.73 2.33
N ASN A 264 14.54 2.46 1.36
CA ASN A 264 15.27 2.85 0.16
C ASN A 264 16.35 3.88 0.54
N MET A 265 16.02 4.87 1.38
CA MET A 265 16.95 5.90 1.85
C MET A 265 18.14 5.31 2.63
N LEU A 266 17.90 4.33 3.50
CA LEU A 266 18.93 3.57 4.22
C LEU A 266 19.87 2.88 3.25
N THR A 267 19.32 2.24 2.23
CA THR A 267 20.12 1.58 1.20
C THR A 267 21.02 2.57 0.47
N TYR A 268 20.55 3.81 0.19
CA TYR A 268 21.38 4.86 -0.40
C TYR A 268 22.53 5.27 0.54
N GLY A 269 22.29 5.24 1.84
CA GLY A 269 23.31 5.44 2.87
C GLY A 269 24.24 4.25 3.10
N GLY A 270 24.05 3.12 2.40
CA GLY A 270 24.78 1.88 2.66
C GLY A 270 24.43 1.21 3.99
N LYS A 271 23.20 1.45 4.47
CA LYS A 271 22.65 0.87 5.70
C LYS A 271 21.64 -0.23 5.39
N SER A 272 21.53 -1.15 6.33
CA SER A 272 20.65 -2.31 6.26
C SER A 272 19.26 -2.03 6.81
N CYS A 273 18.22 -2.58 6.17
CA CYS A 273 16.84 -2.42 6.62
C CYS A 273 16.04 -3.72 6.45
N ALA A 274 15.47 -4.22 7.55
CA ALA A 274 14.48 -5.30 7.52
C ALA A 274 13.07 -4.72 7.62
N GLN A 275 12.13 -5.20 6.81
CA GLN A 275 10.72 -4.78 6.85
C GLN A 275 9.80 -6.00 6.82
N PHE A 276 8.75 -5.96 7.65
CA PHE A 276 7.77 -7.04 7.79
C PHE A 276 6.34 -6.50 7.80
N GLY A 277 5.54 -6.91 6.81
CA GLY A 277 4.07 -6.84 6.81
C GLY A 277 3.42 -5.49 6.53
N LEU A 278 4.19 -4.41 6.46
CA LEU A 278 3.66 -3.05 6.20
C LEU A 278 2.91 -2.97 4.85
N TRP A 279 1.78 -2.25 4.84
CA TRP A 279 0.97 -2.01 3.65
C TRP A 279 1.73 -1.48 2.42
N ALA A 280 1.22 -1.82 1.23
CA ALA A 280 1.71 -1.34 -0.07
C ALA A 280 3.20 -1.67 -0.32
N THR A 281 3.65 -2.81 0.19
CA THR A 281 5.02 -3.30 0.01
C THR A 281 5.12 -4.44 -1.00
N TYR A 282 4.00 -4.89 -1.58
CA TYR A 282 3.98 -5.86 -2.68
C TYR A 282 4.23 -5.23 -4.05
N ALA A 283 5.07 -5.77 -4.93
CA ALA A 283 5.96 -6.90 -4.70
C ALA A 283 7.12 -6.47 -3.80
N ALA A 284 7.63 -7.43 -3.02
CA ALA A 284 8.71 -7.19 -2.08
C ALA A 284 9.94 -6.63 -2.83
N GLU A 285 10.26 -5.37 -2.54
CA GLU A 285 11.37 -4.67 -3.17
C GLU A 285 12.72 -5.21 -2.68
N PRO A 286 13.76 -5.18 -3.52
CA PRO A 286 15.12 -5.46 -3.08
C PRO A 286 15.58 -4.49 -1.99
N LEU A 287 15.94 -5.02 -0.82
CA LEU A 287 16.50 -4.28 0.33
C LEU A 287 17.84 -4.88 0.77
N GLN A 288 18.71 -4.06 1.35
CA GLN A 288 19.89 -4.55 2.08
C GLN A 288 19.46 -5.19 3.43
N ALA A 289 18.79 -6.33 3.39
CA ALA A 289 18.53 -7.30 4.48
C ALA A 289 17.34 -8.20 4.08
N ILE A 290 16.11 -7.85 4.47
CA ILE A 290 14.91 -8.64 4.16
C ILE A 290 13.67 -7.73 4.01
N ASN A 291 12.82 -8.03 3.04
CA ASN A 291 11.52 -7.42 2.83
C ASN A 291 10.49 -8.54 2.81
N VAL A 292 9.55 -8.52 3.74
CA VAL A 292 8.38 -9.39 3.75
C VAL A 292 7.16 -8.52 3.54
N SER A 293 6.53 -8.66 2.37
CA SER A 293 5.39 -7.85 1.97
C SER A 293 4.13 -8.20 2.77
N ASP A 294 3.25 -7.20 2.90
CA ASP A 294 1.86 -7.32 3.35
C ASP A 294 1.07 -8.47 2.70
N ARG A 295 1.41 -8.86 1.46
CA ARG A 295 0.73 -9.95 0.75
C ARG A 295 1.19 -11.36 1.15
N LEU A 296 2.16 -11.52 2.06
CA LEU A 296 2.50 -12.83 2.60
C LEU A 296 1.29 -13.47 3.30
N PHE A 297 0.51 -12.66 4.03
CA PHE A 297 -0.69 -13.11 4.72
C PHE A 297 -1.76 -12.02 4.66
N THR A 298 -2.54 -11.97 3.58
CA THR A 298 -3.63 -11.00 3.39
C THR A 298 -4.97 -11.71 3.18
N PHE A 299 -6.06 -11.10 3.64
CA PHE A 299 -7.42 -11.64 3.49
C PHE A 299 -8.24 -10.95 2.39
N LEU A 300 -7.85 -9.74 2.02
CA LEU A 300 -8.61 -8.92 1.08
C LEU A 300 -8.57 -9.51 -0.35
N TYR A 301 -7.66 -10.45 -0.63
CA TYR A 301 -7.31 -10.86 -2.00
C TYR A 301 -7.05 -12.37 -2.10
N SER A 302 -7.61 -12.99 -3.15
CA SER A 302 -7.91 -14.43 -3.17
C SER A 302 -6.78 -15.37 -3.62
N ASN A 303 -5.56 -14.87 -3.89
CA ASN A 303 -4.48 -15.69 -4.45
C ASN A 303 -3.13 -15.45 -3.75
N PRO A 304 -2.32 -16.50 -3.51
CA PRO A 304 -0.94 -16.34 -3.09
C PRO A 304 -0.18 -15.56 -4.17
N ALA A 305 0.36 -14.41 -3.79
CA ALA A 305 1.05 -13.53 -4.71
C ALA A 305 2.53 -13.95 -4.84
N PRO A 306 3.09 -14.05 -6.06
CA PRO A 306 4.52 -14.32 -6.22
C PRO A 306 5.33 -13.10 -5.77
N ALA A 307 6.57 -13.30 -5.32
CA ALA A 307 7.49 -12.23 -4.90
C ALA A 307 7.01 -11.43 -3.66
N VAL A 308 6.46 -12.13 -2.67
CA VAL A 308 6.11 -11.55 -1.36
C VAL A 308 7.28 -11.48 -0.38
N VAL A 309 8.41 -12.11 -0.71
CA VAL A 309 9.64 -12.05 0.10
C VAL A 309 10.84 -11.71 -0.77
N TYR A 310 11.64 -10.75 -0.31
CA TYR A 310 13.00 -10.53 -0.76
C TYR A 310 13.98 -10.72 0.42
N PRO A 311 15.10 -11.44 0.25
CA PRO A 311 15.48 -12.13 -0.98
C PRO A 311 14.62 -13.39 -1.23
N PRO A 312 14.39 -13.81 -2.49
CA PRO A 312 13.47 -14.91 -2.81
C PRO A 312 13.80 -16.24 -2.14
N GLN A 313 15.06 -16.46 -1.76
CA GLN A 313 15.52 -17.66 -1.05
C GLN A 313 14.90 -17.79 0.36
N LYS A 314 14.40 -16.69 0.92
CA LYS A 314 13.70 -16.66 2.20
C LYS A 314 12.20 -16.91 2.08
N GLN A 315 11.66 -17.13 0.87
CA GLN A 315 10.24 -17.42 0.65
C GLN A 315 9.76 -18.62 1.48
N SER A 316 10.41 -19.78 1.36
CA SER A 316 10.00 -20.99 2.10
C SER A 316 10.19 -20.87 3.60
N TRP A 317 11.17 -20.07 4.05
CA TRP A 317 11.31 -19.73 5.47
C TRP A 317 10.10 -18.95 5.96
N ALA A 318 9.62 -17.98 5.20
CA ALA A 318 8.47 -17.17 5.57
C ALA A 318 7.17 -17.99 5.56
N GLU A 319 6.95 -18.78 4.52
CA GLU A 319 5.80 -19.70 4.40
C GLU A 319 5.74 -20.69 5.57
N GLN A 320 6.90 -21.20 6.01
CA GLN A 320 6.95 -22.05 7.19
C GLN A 320 6.48 -21.31 8.45
N ARG A 321 6.81 -20.02 8.62
CA ARG A 321 6.34 -19.22 9.77
C ARG A 321 4.85 -18.89 9.70
N VAL A 322 4.28 -18.78 8.51
CA VAL A 322 2.82 -18.74 8.33
C VAL A 322 2.21 -20.02 8.88
N HIS A 323 2.68 -21.19 8.43
CA HIS A 323 2.17 -22.47 8.90
C HIS A 323 2.35 -22.67 10.42
N ASP A 324 3.52 -22.29 10.96
CA ASP A 324 3.80 -22.40 12.40
C ASP A 324 2.87 -21.51 13.23
N ALA A 325 2.55 -20.30 12.75
CA ALA A 325 1.62 -19.39 13.41
C ALA A 325 0.18 -19.91 13.36
N GLU A 326 -0.28 -20.39 12.20
CA GLU A 326 -1.61 -21.01 12.06
C GLU A 326 -1.79 -22.20 13.02
N LYS A 327 -0.74 -23.00 13.20
CA LYS A 327 -0.73 -24.11 14.15
C LYS A 327 -0.69 -23.66 15.60
N ALA A 328 0.03 -22.58 15.91
CA ALA A 328 0.14 -22.04 17.26
C ALA A 328 -1.17 -21.40 17.76
N ILE A 329 -1.99 -20.86 16.85
CA ILE A 329 -3.32 -20.34 17.18
C ILE A 329 -4.37 -21.46 17.07
N ASP A 330 -4.24 -22.42 17.97
CA ASP A 330 -5.16 -23.55 18.10
C ASP A 330 -6.39 -23.21 18.95
N PHE A 331 -7.26 -24.20 19.17
CA PHE A 331 -8.48 -24.04 19.96
C PHE A 331 -8.19 -23.59 21.40
N ALA A 332 -7.16 -24.15 22.03
CA ALA A 332 -6.78 -23.79 23.39
C ALA A 332 -6.36 -22.33 23.46
N ARG A 333 -5.58 -21.87 22.48
CA ARG A 333 -5.16 -20.47 22.37
C ARG A 333 -6.35 -19.53 22.21
N ILE A 334 -7.33 -19.84 21.36
CA ILE A 334 -8.54 -19.00 21.21
C ILE A 334 -9.34 -18.94 22.51
N ARG A 335 -9.45 -20.04 23.26
CA ARG A 335 -10.17 -20.07 24.56
C ARG A 335 -9.57 -19.14 25.61
N GLU A 336 -8.29 -18.81 25.54
CA GLU A 336 -7.69 -17.81 26.44
C GLU A 336 -8.35 -16.43 26.23
N PHE A 337 -8.61 -16.07 24.98
CA PHE A 337 -9.27 -14.82 24.60
C PHE A 337 -10.79 -14.89 24.76
N LEU A 338 -11.39 -15.99 24.32
CA LEU A 338 -12.83 -16.23 24.28
C LEU A 338 -13.20 -17.56 24.97
N PRO A 339 -13.35 -17.61 26.31
CA PRO A 339 -13.51 -18.87 27.05
C PRO A 339 -14.76 -19.68 26.70
N SER A 340 -15.79 -19.03 26.15
CA SER A 340 -17.06 -19.62 25.76
C SER A 340 -17.09 -20.19 24.34
N VAL A 341 -15.99 -20.10 23.58
CA VAL A 341 -15.92 -20.66 22.22
C VAL A 341 -16.11 -22.19 22.25
N THR A 342 -16.88 -22.69 21.29
CA THR A 342 -17.13 -24.13 21.08
C THR A 342 -16.25 -24.69 19.97
N ASP A 343 -16.05 -26.02 19.95
CA ASP A 343 -15.31 -26.69 18.88
C ASP A 343 -15.92 -26.42 17.49
N SER A 344 -17.26 -26.35 17.42
CA SER A 344 -17.97 -26.08 16.17
C SER A 344 -17.75 -24.66 15.66
N GLU A 345 -17.72 -23.66 16.55
CA GLU A 345 -17.43 -22.27 16.18
C GLU A 345 -15.97 -22.11 15.74
N PHE A 346 -15.03 -22.79 16.39
CA PHE A 346 -13.62 -22.75 16.02
C PHE A 346 -13.33 -23.48 14.69
N ALA A 347 -13.99 -24.62 14.46
CA ALA A 347 -13.85 -25.40 13.23
C ALA A 347 -14.51 -24.73 12.02
N ALA A 348 -15.39 -23.74 12.23
CA ALA A 348 -15.98 -22.97 11.14
C ALA A 348 -14.89 -22.20 10.38
N ASN A 349 -14.82 -22.42 9.06
CA ASN A 349 -13.86 -21.76 8.18
C ASN A 349 -14.60 -20.95 7.10
N PRO A 350 -15.23 -19.82 7.46
CA PRO A 350 -15.96 -18.99 6.50
C PRO A 350 -14.99 -18.43 5.44
N ALA A 351 -15.49 -18.24 4.21
CA ALA A 351 -14.70 -17.65 3.13
C ALA A 351 -14.21 -16.22 3.48
N ASN A 352 -15.03 -15.44 4.17
CA ASN A 352 -14.61 -14.19 4.79
C ASN A 352 -14.18 -14.48 6.23
N PRO A 353 -12.90 -14.30 6.60
CA PRO A 353 -12.46 -14.53 7.99
C PRO A 353 -13.11 -13.56 8.99
N TYR A 354 -13.61 -12.41 8.54
CA TYR A 354 -14.33 -11.43 9.37
C TYR A 354 -15.87 -11.62 9.34
N ALA A 355 -16.35 -12.78 8.90
CA ALA A 355 -17.80 -13.06 8.88
C ALA A 355 -18.42 -13.16 10.28
N ASN A 356 -17.62 -13.45 11.30
CA ASN A 356 -18.06 -13.49 12.70
C ASN A 356 -16.88 -13.24 13.66
N PRO A 357 -17.16 -12.88 14.93
CA PRO A 357 -16.10 -12.54 15.89
C PRO A 357 -15.08 -13.65 16.16
N VAL A 358 -15.49 -14.94 16.10
CA VAL A 358 -14.60 -16.07 16.41
C VAL A 358 -13.56 -16.25 15.29
N SER A 359 -14.01 -16.30 14.04
CA SER A 359 -13.10 -16.42 12.90
C SER A 359 -12.23 -15.16 12.74
N ALA A 360 -12.79 -13.99 13.04
CA ALA A 360 -12.06 -12.72 13.01
C ALA A 360 -10.92 -12.72 14.04
N LEU A 361 -11.21 -13.06 15.29
CA LEU A 361 -10.20 -13.17 16.35
C LEU A 361 -9.08 -14.16 15.99
N ARG A 362 -9.43 -15.31 15.42
CA ARG A 362 -8.42 -16.28 14.96
C ARG A 362 -7.51 -15.68 13.89
N ARG A 363 -8.09 -15.04 12.87
CA ARG A 363 -7.33 -14.38 11.79
C ARG A 363 -6.37 -13.33 12.35
N ILE A 364 -6.85 -12.46 13.23
CA ILE A 364 -6.08 -11.38 13.87
C ILE A 364 -4.89 -11.96 14.66
N LEU A 365 -5.12 -12.99 15.45
CA LEU A 365 -4.08 -13.61 16.27
C LEU A 365 -3.02 -14.32 15.40
N VAL A 366 -3.44 -14.99 14.33
CA VAL A 366 -2.50 -15.62 13.39
C VAL A 366 -1.64 -14.56 12.71
N ASP A 367 -2.25 -13.49 12.21
CA ASP A 367 -1.53 -12.38 11.55
C ASP A 367 -0.48 -11.74 12.48
N THR A 368 -0.88 -11.45 13.72
CA THR A 368 0.02 -10.92 14.74
C THR A 368 1.21 -11.87 15.00
N GLU A 369 0.94 -13.17 15.12
CA GLU A 369 1.95 -14.17 15.41
C GLU A 369 2.91 -14.41 14.23
N ILE A 370 2.44 -14.28 12.99
CA ILE A 370 3.28 -14.37 11.78
C ILE A 370 4.39 -13.32 11.81
N TYR A 371 4.03 -12.05 11.92
CA TYR A 371 5.02 -10.97 11.86
C TYR A 371 5.88 -10.88 13.12
N ARG A 372 5.34 -11.28 14.29
CA ARG A 372 6.14 -11.49 15.51
C ARG A 372 7.20 -12.56 15.28
N ARG A 373 6.84 -13.74 14.75
CA ARG A 373 7.77 -14.85 14.51
C ARG A 373 8.83 -14.50 13.48
N LEU A 374 8.43 -13.93 12.35
CA LEU A 374 9.34 -13.58 11.26
C LEU A 374 10.40 -12.57 11.73
N SER A 375 9.97 -11.50 12.40
CA SER A 375 10.88 -10.46 12.86
C SER A 375 11.81 -10.94 13.96
N LEU A 376 11.30 -11.67 14.97
CA LEU A 376 12.13 -12.14 16.08
C LEU A 376 13.14 -13.21 15.65
N ASP A 377 12.78 -14.09 14.72
CA ASP A 377 13.70 -15.11 14.19
C ASP A 377 14.82 -14.49 13.35
N TYR A 378 14.48 -13.50 12.53
CA TYR A 378 15.48 -12.75 11.79
C TYR A 378 16.43 -12.01 12.75
N LEU A 379 15.87 -11.30 13.74
CA LEU A 379 16.62 -10.52 14.72
C LEU A 379 17.56 -11.35 15.61
N GLN A 380 17.31 -12.65 15.79
CA GLN A 380 18.20 -13.54 16.54
C GLN A 380 19.58 -13.72 15.87
N THR A 381 19.65 -13.55 14.55
CA THR A 381 20.86 -13.81 13.76
C THR A 381 21.40 -12.57 13.06
N HIS A 382 20.57 -11.55 12.86
CA HIS A 382 20.91 -10.32 12.16
C HIS A 382 20.25 -9.15 12.86
N VAL A 383 21.00 -8.08 13.19
CA VAL A 383 20.41 -6.85 13.76
C VAL A 383 20.68 -5.71 12.77
N PRO A 384 19.74 -5.42 11.85
CA PRO A 384 19.87 -4.34 10.87
C PRO A 384 19.94 -2.96 11.50
N ASP A 385 20.39 -1.96 10.74
CA ASP A 385 20.37 -0.55 11.18
C ASP A 385 18.94 -0.07 11.48
N LEU A 386 17.95 -0.54 10.71
CA LEU A 386 16.52 -0.36 10.97
C LEU A 386 15.75 -1.67 10.76
N THR A 387 14.91 -2.03 11.71
CA THR A 387 13.91 -3.09 11.58
C THR A 387 12.52 -2.49 11.72
N ILE A 388 11.66 -2.69 10.72
CA ILE A 388 10.27 -2.23 10.68
C ILE A 388 9.38 -3.46 10.82
N VAL A 389 8.59 -3.52 11.88
CA VAL A 389 7.58 -4.56 12.09
C VAL A 389 6.23 -3.88 12.24
N TYR A 390 5.26 -4.30 11.44
CA TYR A 390 3.92 -3.75 11.46
C TYR A 390 2.90 -4.79 11.94
N PHE A 391 1.99 -4.37 12.80
CA PHE A 391 0.91 -5.18 13.34
C PHE A 391 -0.44 -4.51 13.04
N GLU A 392 -1.15 -5.04 12.03
CA GLU A 392 -2.52 -4.63 11.64
C GLU A 392 -3.54 -4.97 12.75
N GLY A 393 -3.23 -5.97 13.56
CA GLY A 393 -4.16 -6.58 14.50
C GLY A 393 -4.78 -5.61 15.54
N THR A 394 -4.11 -4.50 15.87
CA THR A 394 -4.66 -3.50 16.80
C THR A 394 -5.84 -2.72 16.20
N ASP A 395 -5.85 -2.44 14.89
CA ASP A 395 -6.96 -1.76 14.21
C ASP A 395 -8.12 -2.74 13.97
N THR A 396 -7.82 -3.94 13.51
CA THR A 396 -8.84 -4.98 13.27
C THR A 396 -9.52 -5.43 14.56
N ILE A 397 -8.82 -5.48 15.71
CA ILE A 397 -9.46 -5.65 17.03
C ILE A 397 -10.37 -4.47 17.37
N GLY A 398 -10.01 -3.25 16.97
CA GLY A 398 -10.88 -2.09 17.01
C GLY A 398 -12.17 -2.32 16.24
N HIS A 399 -12.09 -2.66 14.96
CA HIS A 399 -13.28 -2.85 14.13
C HIS A 399 -14.18 -4.00 14.61
N GLU A 400 -13.60 -5.11 15.05
CA GLU A 400 -14.37 -6.31 15.40
C GLU A 400 -14.84 -6.31 16.86
N PHE A 401 -14.12 -5.66 17.78
CA PHE A 401 -14.37 -5.77 19.22
C PHE A 401 -14.54 -4.44 19.97
N ALA A 402 -14.25 -3.27 19.39
CA ALA A 402 -14.57 -1.99 20.04
C ALA A 402 -16.07 -1.81 20.33
N PRO A 403 -17.04 -2.33 19.54
CA PRO A 403 -18.46 -2.25 19.92
C PRO A 403 -18.78 -2.95 21.25
N PHE A 404 -18.06 -4.03 21.58
CA PHE A 404 -18.24 -4.78 22.83
C PHE A 404 -17.43 -4.24 24.00
N ALA A 405 -16.45 -3.36 23.75
CA ALA A 405 -15.57 -2.83 24.78
C ALA A 405 -16.35 -2.02 25.84
N PRO A 406 -15.94 -2.07 27.13
CA PRO A 406 -16.52 -1.23 28.17
C PRO A 406 -16.34 0.27 27.89
N PRO A 407 -17.35 1.13 28.17
CA PRO A 407 -18.67 0.80 28.74
C PRO A 407 -19.62 0.15 27.72
N LYS A 408 -20.59 -0.68 28.13
CA LYS A 408 -21.53 -1.30 27.16
C LYS A 408 -22.34 -0.24 26.40
N GLN A 409 -22.41 -0.34 25.07
CA GLN A 409 -23.32 0.49 24.26
C GLN A 409 -24.76 -0.08 24.27
N SER A 410 -25.77 0.79 24.19
CA SER A 410 -27.19 0.39 24.34
C SER A 410 -27.68 -0.58 23.26
N GLN A 411 -27.09 -0.54 22.06
CA GLN A 411 -27.43 -1.42 20.94
C GLN A 411 -26.84 -2.83 21.08
N ILE A 412 -25.92 -3.05 22.02
CA ILE A 412 -25.26 -4.34 22.21
C ILE A 412 -26.03 -5.18 23.23
N SER A 413 -26.37 -6.42 22.84
CA SER A 413 -27.05 -7.36 23.72
C SER A 413 -26.21 -7.66 24.96
N GLN A 414 -26.86 -7.99 26.08
CA GLN A 414 -26.10 -8.37 27.29
C GLN A 414 -25.26 -9.63 27.06
N ALA A 415 -25.79 -10.60 26.31
CA ALA A 415 -25.10 -11.84 26.00
C ALA A 415 -23.81 -11.60 25.19
N ASP A 416 -23.86 -10.75 24.17
CA ASP A 416 -22.67 -10.42 23.36
C ASP A 416 -21.65 -9.64 24.16
N TYR A 417 -22.11 -8.68 24.98
CA TYR A 417 -21.22 -7.92 25.86
C TYR A 417 -20.49 -8.84 26.86
N ASP A 418 -21.21 -9.72 27.55
CA ASP A 418 -20.62 -10.66 28.49
C ASP A 418 -19.63 -11.62 27.81
N ARG A 419 -19.90 -11.95 26.54
CA ARG A 419 -19.07 -12.85 25.75
C ARG A 419 -17.80 -12.19 25.23
N TYR A 420 -17.86 -10.95 24.74
CA TYR A 420 -16.79 -10.34 23.93
C TYR A 420 -16.07 -9.15 24.58
N SER A 421 -16.64 -8.53 25.61
CA SER A 421 -16.09 -7.29 26.21
C SER A 421 -14.65 -7.40 26.74
N GLY A 422 -14.22 -8.60 27.13
CA GLY A 422 -12.85 -8.86 27.60
C GLY A 422 -11.82 -9.13 26.50
N VAL A 423 -12.22 -9.29 25.24
CA VAL A 423 -11.30 -9.62 24.15
C VAL A 423 -10.28 -8.51 23.89
N PRO A 424 -10.65 -7.21 23.81
CA PRO A 424 -9.68 -6.13 23.60
C PRO A 424 -8.54 -6.11 24.61
N GLU A 425 -8.84 -6.17 25.93
CA GLU A 425 -7.79 -6.11 26.96
C GLU A 425 -6.82 -7.30 26.83
N LYS A 426 -7.34 -8.50 26.57
CA LYS A 426 -6.51 -9.69 26.40
C LYS A 426 -5.62 -9.59 25.17
N TYR A 427 -6.13 -9.04 24.07
CA TYR A 427 -5.33 -8.79 22.87
C TYR A 427 -4.23 -7.76 23.12
N PHE A 428 -4.55 -6.62 23.74
CA PHE A 428 -3.53 -5.60 24.05
C PHE A 428 -2.51 -6.08 25.08
N ARG A 429 -2.87 -6.98 26.01
CA ARG A 429 -1.91 -7.67 26.89
C ARG A 429 -0.96 -8.59 26.10
N TYR A 430 -1.46 -9.26 25.07
CA TYR A 430 -0.61 -10.03 24.17
C TYR A 430 0.30 -9.12 23.33
N ILE A 431 -0.20 -7.99 22.83
CA ILE A 431 0.63 -6.95 22.19
C ILE A 431 1.71 -6.43 23.14
N ASP A 432 1.41 -6.22 24.41
CA ASP A 432 2.42 -5.83 25.41
C ASP A 432 3.51 -6.89 25.58
N THR A 433 3.14 -8.17 25.50
CA THR A 433 4.11 -9.29 25.46
C THR A 433 4.94 -9.25 24.18
N VAL A 434 4.33 -8.92 23.03
CA VAL A 434 5.03 -8.72 21.75
C VAL A 434 6.04 -7.58 21.84
N ILE A 435 5.67 -6.45 22.45
CA ILE A 435 6.58 -5.33 22.67
C ILE A 435 7.76 -5.76 23.56
N GLY A 436 7.48 -6.48 24.66
CA GLY A 436 8.51 -6.95 25.59
C GLY A 436 9.55 -7.87 24.96
N ASP A 437 9.17 -8.66 23.96
CA ASP A 437 10.07 -9.57 23.23
C ASP A 437 11.24 -8.85 22.54
N TYR A 438 11.09 -7.56 22.20
CA TYR A 438 12.13 -6.76 21.56
C TYR A 438 13.14 -6.15 22.55
N PHE A 439 12.87 -6.15 23.87
CA PHE A 439 13.78 -5.60 24.88
C PHE A 439 15.11 -6.35 25.01
N LYS A 440 15.19 -7.56 24.46
CA LYS A 440 16.42 -8.36 24.46
C LYS A 440 17.47 -7.89 23.44
N PHE A 441 17.10 -7.00 22.52
CA PHE A 441 18.00 -6.48 21.51
C PHE A 441 18.55 -5.11 21.94
N ASP A 442 19.86 -4.89 21.77
CA ASP A 442 20.47 -3.58 22.01
C ASP A 442 20.14 -2.62 20.85
N ALA A 443 18.95 -2.05 20.92
CA ALA A 443 18.40 -1.15 19.92
C ALA A 443 17.63 0.02 20.57
N VAL A 444 17.46 1.09 19.81
CA VAL A 444 16.44 2.11 20.07
C VAL A 444 15.09 1.53 19.66
N ILE A 445 14.08 1.64 20.50
CA ILE A 445 12.71 1.18 20.19
C ILE A 445 11.86 2.40 19.87
N VAL A 446 11.20 2.38 18.71
CA VAL A 446 10.21 3.38 18.30
C VAL A 446 8.88 2.65 18.11
N ILE A 447 7.82 3.14 18.73
CA ILE A 447 6.45 2.67 18.48
C ILE A 447 5.67 3.85 17.89
N ALA A 448 4.96 3.59 16.80
CA ALA A 448 4.03 4.57 16.28
C ALA A 448 2.72 3.90 15.87
N SER A 449 1.65 4.68 15.96
CA SER A 449 0.38 4.38 15.32
C SER A 449 -0.01 5.53 14.42
N ASP A 450 -0.46 5.20 13.23
CA ASP A 450 -0.89 6.09 12.17
C ASP A 450 -2.14 6.90 12.52
N HIS A 451 -3.07 6.32 13.27
CA HIS A 451 -4.26 6.97 13.80
C HIS A 451 -4.70 6.34 15.13
N GLY A 452 -5.69 6.95 15.79
CA GLY A 452 -6.29 6.40 17.01
C GLY A 452 -7.62 5.72 16.72
N PHE A 453 -8.32 5.30 17.77
CA PHE A 453 -9.56 4.54 17.66
C PHE A 453 -10.50 4.88 18.82
N ARG A 454 -11.81 4.93 18.54
CA ARG A 454 -12.83 5.28 19.52
C ARG A 454 -13.18 4.05 20.36
N TRP A 455 -12.62 3.98 21.57
CA TRP A 455 -12.85 2.87 22.50
C TRP A 455 -13.91 3.16 23.56
N THR A 456 -14.07 4.43 23.94
CA THR A 456 -14.93 4.83 25.05
C THR A 456 -16.02 5.80 24.58
N GLU A 457 -15.78 7.10 24.73
CA GLU A 457 -16.69 8.19 24.35
C GLU A 457 -16.68 8.43 22.84
N GLY A 458 -17.86 8.72 22.29
CA GLY A 458 -18.01 9.08 20.88
C GLY A 458 -17.99 7.91 19.90
N ARG A 459 -18.09 6.66 20.39
CA ARG A 459 -18.26 5.48 19.52
C ARG A 459 -19.54 5.60 18.69
N PRO A 460 -19.48 5.34 17.36
CA PRO A 460 -20.67 5.27 16.51
C PRO A 460 -21.69 4.25 17.03
N ALA A 461 -22.98 4.51 16.75
CA ALA A 461 -24.06 3.56 17.04
C ALA A 461 -24.15 2.44 16.01
N GLU A 462 -23.77 2.73 14.75
CA GLU A 462 -23.63 1.76 13.67
C GLU A 462 -22.41 0.86 13.92
N VAL A 463 -22.60 -0.45 13.81
CA VAL A 463 -21.52 -1.42 14.00
C VAL A 463 -20.44 -1.17 12.94
N SER A 464 -19.19 -1.09 13.39
CA SER A 464 -18.04 -0.99 12.50
C SER A 464 -18.00 -2.19 11.55
N SER A 465 -17.47 -2.01 10.35
CA SER A 465 -17.03 -3.12 9.51
C SER A 465 -15.67 -2.79 8.92
N THR A 466 -14.97 -3.80 8.40
CA THR A 466 -13.72 -3.64 7.63
C THR A 466 -13.91 -2.96 6.27
N ALA A 467 -15.14 -2.55 5.94
CA ALA A 467 -15.42 -1.74 4.75
C ALA A 467 -15.04 -0.27 5.01
N THR A 468 -14.25 0.29 4.09
CA THR A 468 -13.60 1.60 4.21
C THR A 468 -14.52 2.76 4.60
N ALA A 469 -15.80 2.74 4.19
CA ALA A 469 -16.75 3.83 4.43
C ALA A 469 -17.29 3.92 5.87
N THR A 470 -17.37 2.79 6.60
CA THR A 470 -17.86 2.73 7.98
C THR A 470 -16.71 2.66 8.98
N ALA A 471 -15.59 2.02 8.61
CA ALA A 471 -14.36 1.92 9.39
C ALA A 471 -13.86 3.30 9.89
N ALA A 472 -13.75 4.28 8.99
CA ALA A 472 -13.22 5.61 9.31
C ALA A 472 -14.03 6.36 10.39
N LYS A 473 -15.32 6.06 10.59
CA LYS A 473 -16.14 6.67 11.66
C LYS A 473 -15.66 6.27 13.06
N TRP A 474 -15.01 5.12 13.17
CA TRP A 474 -14.48 4.57 14.42
C TRP A 474 -13.07 5.05 14.74
N HIS A 475 -12.39 5.68 13.79
CA HIS A 475 -11.04 6.21 13.98
C HIS A 475 -11.03 7.55 14.72
N ARG A 476 -9.89 7.83 15.35
CA ARG A 476 -9.53 9.15 15.90
C ARG A 476 -8.35 9.69 15.10
N ASN A 477 -8.26 11.00 14.96
CA ASN A 477 -7.20 11.64 14.18
C ASN A 477 -5.82 11.63 14.86
N GLU A 478 -5.73 11.10 16.08
CA GLU A 478 -4.53 11.10 16.89
C GLU A 478 -4.13 9.66 17.21
N GLY A 479 -3.02 9.21 16.63
CA GLY A 479 -2.35 7.97 17.01
C GLY A 479 -1.34 8.18 18.14
N ILE A 480 -0.50 7.17 18.36
CA ILE A 480 0.53 7.21 19.40
C ILE A 480 1.93 7.36 18.81
N PHE A 481 2.82 7.95 19.59
CA PHE A 481 4.26 7.90 19.36
C PHE A 481 4.99 7.61 20.66
N VAL A 482 5.92 6.66 20.64
CA VAL A 482 6.82 6.33 21.76
C VAL A 482 8.23 6.11 21.21
N VAL A 483 9.24 6.60 21.93
CA VAL A 483 10.65 6.28 21.65
C VAL A 483 11.38 6.00 22.95
N TRP A 484 12.19 4.94 22.96
CA TRP A 484 12.97 4.50 24.12
C TRP A 484 14.41 4.22 23.72
N GLY A 485 15.35 4.65 24.57
CA GLY A 485 16.79 4.53 24.32
C GLY A 485 17.40 5.65 23.47
N ALA A 486 16.61 6.66 23.07
CA ALA A 486 17.06 7.87 22.37
C ALA A 486 16.14 9.07 22.67
N LYS A 487 16.59 10.29 22.32
CA LYS A 487 15.83 11.54 22.51
C LYS A 487 15.79 12.43 21.25
N PRO A 488 15.19 11.96 20.14
CA PRO A 488 15.05 12.77 18.93
C PRO A 488 14.09 13.93 19.13
N GLN A 489 14.03 14.85 18.16
CA GLN A 489 12.96 15.86 18.15
C GLN A 489 11.58 15.18 17.98
N PRO A 490 10.60 15.42 18.88
CA PRO A 490 9.29 14.77 18.78
C PRO A 490 8.60 15.09 17.45
N PRO A 491 7.99 14.10 16.78
CA PRO A 491 7.18 14.36 15.60
C PRO A 491 5.86 15.02 15.99
N LYS A 492 5.41 16.01 15.21
CA LYS A 492 4.07 16.60 15.38
C LYS A 492 2.95 15.78 14.74
N GLY A 493 3.26 15.09 13.64
CA GLY A 493 2.32 14.26 12.89
C GLY A 493 3.04 13.20 12.07
N ILE A 494 2.28 12.33 11.42
CA ILE A 494 2.80 11.12 10.77
C ILE A 494 3.92 11.39 9.74
N ARG A 495 3.89 12.52 9.02
CA ARG A 495 4.94 12.94 8.06
C ARG A 495 6.32 13.06 8.69
N GLU A 496 6.40 13.44 9.97
CA GLU A 496 7.69 13.69 10.64
C GLU A 496 8.37 12.42 11.14
N ILE A 497 7.71 11.25 11.11
CA ILE A 497 8.33 9.99 11.54
C ILE A 497 9.50 9.61 10.64
N CYS A 498 9.38 9.75 9.31
CA CYS A 498 10.49 9.46 8.41
C CYS A 498 11.74 10.28 8.78
N ARG A 499 11.58 11.56 9.16
CA ARG A 499 12.67 12.40 9.68
C ARG A 499 13.25 11.81 10.96
N VAL A 500 12.42 11.42 11.93
CA VAL A 500 12.88 10.82 13.19
C VAL A 500 13.67 9.53 12.93
N LEU A 501 13.19 8.65 12.07
CA LEU A 501 13.89 7.42 11.72
C LEU A 501 15.24 7.70 11.06
N ARG A 502 15.32 8.73 10.21
CA ARG A 502 16.59 9.16 9.60
C ARG A 502 17.58 9.67 10.64
N GLU A 503 17.13 10.51 11.57
CA GLU A 503 17.95 11.00 12.68
C GLU A 503 18.50 9.83 13.51
N LEU A 504 17.64 8.89 13.93
CA LEU A 504 18.02 7.75 14.76
C LEU A 504 18.95 6.76 14.03
N THR A 505 18.86 6.69 12.70
CA THR A 505 19.73 5.87 11.87
C THR A 505 20.93 6.65 11.31
N GLY A 506 21.20 7.88 11.77
CA GLY A 506 22.36 8.65 11.32
C GLY A 506 22.36 8.97 9.81
N LEU A 507 21.19 8.90 9.15
CA LEU A 507 21.05 9.31 7.76
C LEU A 507 21.05 10.85 7.70
N PRO A 508 21.87 11.45 6.82
CA PRO A 508 21.98 12.90 6.72
C PRO A 508 20.66 13.52 6.27
N GLU A 509 20.52 14.82 6.53
CA GLU A 509 19.47 15.59 5.87
C GLU A 509 19.67 15.57 4.35
N LEU A 510 18.78 14.87 3.66
CA LEU A 510 18.62 14.87 2.22
C LEU A 510 17.62 15.99 1.93
N ASP A 511 18.10 17.02 1.25
CA ASP A 511 17.26 18.10 0.74
C ASP A 511 16.43 17.53 -0.42
N TYR A 512 15.35 16.84 -0.07
CA TYR A 512 14.44 16.21 -1.01
C TYR A 512 13.78 17.25 -1.91
N ALA A 513 13.62 18.50 -1.46
CA ALA A 513 13.17 19.58 -2.33
C ALA A 513 14.13 19.81 -3.50
N ARG A 514 15.44 19.61 -3.32
CA ARG A 514 16.42 19.77 -4.40
C ARG A 514 16.47 18.61 -5.39
N TYR A 515 16.14 17.38 -4.97
CA TYR A 515 16.16 16.18 -5.82
C TYR A 515 14.82 15.87 -6.52
N PHE A 516 13.71 16.45 -6.06
CA PHE A 516 12.37 16.23 -6.63
C PHE A 516 11.78 17.49 -7.29
N GLN A 517 12.58 18.54 -7.48
CA GLN A 517 12.12 19.80 -8.08
C GLN A 517 12.08 19.79 -9.61
N SER A 518 12.77 18.84 -10.26
CA SER A 518 12.77 18.74 -11.72
C SER A 518 12.31 17.36 -12.18
N ASP A 519 11.53 17.33 -13.27
CA ASP A 519 11.18 16.09 -13.98
C ASP A 519 12.43 15.29 -14.38
N GLU A 520 13.58 15.96 -14.53
CA GLU A 520 14.85 15.38 -14.88
C GLU A 520 15.47 14.56 -13.74
N ASP A 521 15.38 15.01 -12.49
CA ASP A 521 15.95 14.29 -11.35
C ASP A 521 15.04 13.13 -10.92
N LEU A 522 13.72 13.29 -11.06
CA LEU A 522 12.77 12.17 -11.05
C LEU A 522 13.07 11.20 -12.21
N ALA A 523 13.38 11.69 -13.40
CA ALA A 523 13.79 10.82 -14.50
C ALA A 523 15.10 10.08 -14.20
N LYS A 524 16.07 10.69 -13.52
CA LYS A 524 17.31 10.04 -13.08
C LYS A 524 17.04 8.95 -12.03
N LEU A 525 16.25 9.24 -11.00
CA LEU A 525 15.89 8.23 -10.00
C LEU A 525 15.03 7.11 -10.60
N ARG A 526 14.15 7.40 -11.56
CA ARG A 526 13.43 6.39 -12.36
C ARG A 526 14.39 5.56 -13.21
N ALA A 527 15.33 6.20 -13.92
CA ALA A 527 16.32 5.51 -14.75
C ALA A 527 17.25 4.60 -13.92
N LEU A 528 17.51 4.98 -12.67
CA LEU A 528 18.25 4.19 -11.68
C LEU A 528 17.34 3.21 -10.92
N GLY A 529 16.06 3.08 -11.28
CA GLY A 529 15.12 2.14 -10.68
C GLY A 529 14.74 2.44 -9.22
N TYR A 530 15.13 3.57 -8.64
CA TYR A 530 14.94 3.94 -7.24
C TYR A 530 13.53 4.38 -6.86
N ILE A 531 12.76 4.81 -7.86
CA ILE A 531 11.32 5.08 -7.79
C ILE A 531 10.66 4.32 -8.93
N GLY A 532 9.38 3.96 -8.79
CA GLY A 532 8.66 3.14 -9.78
C GLY A 532 8.90 3.64 -11.21
N SER A 533 9.72 2.90 -11.95
CA SER A 533 9.92 3.04 -13.39
C SER A 533 9.21 1.85 -14.03
N ASN A 534 8.17 2.10 -14.83
CA ASN A 534 7.48 1.10 -15.64
C ASN A 534 8.39 0.50 -16.73
N GLU A 535 9.64 0.12 -16.44
CA GLU A 535 10.65 -0.20 -17.47
C GLU A 535 11.32 -1.56 -17.36
N SER A 536 11.13 -2.34 -16.30
CA SER A 536 11.77 -3.66 -16.26
C SER A 536 10.95 -4.81 -16.85
N THR A 537 9.75 -4.56 -17.37
CA THR A 537 8.93 -5.53 -18.14
C THR A 537 8.04 -4.83 -19.18
N ARG A 538 8.61 -3.97 -20.05
CA ARG A 538 7.88 -3.46 -21.23
C ARG A 538 7.84 -4.50 -22.35
N SER A 539 6.86 -5.40 -22.26
CA SER A 539 6.03 -5.69 -23.44
C SER A 539 5.16 -4.46 -23.69
N ALA A 540 4.95 -4.10 -24.96
CA ALA A 540 4.34 -2.87 -25.44
C ALA A 540 2.86 -2.67 -25.02
N VAL A 541 2.60 -2.35 -23.75
CA VAL A 541 1.28 -1.93 -23.27
C VAL A 541 1.29 -0.41 -23.02
N PRO A 542 0.34 0.36 -23.60
CA PRO A 542 0.21 1.80 -23.36
C PRO A 542 0.05 2.12 -21.88
N GLN A 543 0.56 3.28 -21.47
CA GLN A 543 0.39 3.83 -20.12
C GLN A 543 -1.11 4.07 -19.86
N THR A 544 -1.75 3.12 -19.19
CA THR A 544 -3.12 3.22 -18.71
C THR A 544 -3.06 3.78 -17.30
N ASP A 545 -3.89 4.78 -17.00
CA ASP A 545 -3.99 5.34 -15.65
C ASP A 545 -4.43 4.22 -14.69
N THR A 546 -3.62 3.93 -13.67
CA THR A 546 -3.89 2.87 -12.69
C THR A 546 -4.76 3.36 -11.54
N LYS A 547 -5.11 4.65 -11.49
CA LYS A 547 -5.93 5.21 -10.41
C LYS A 547 -7.41 4.85 -10.57
N THR A 548 -8.02 4.47 -9.46
CA THR A 548 -9.46 4.20 -9.35
C THR A 548 -10.25 5.48 -9.05
N GLY A 549 -11.58 5.42 -9.13
CA GLY A 549 -12.42 6.52 -8.62
C GLY A 549 -12.13 6.80 -7.14
N GLY A 550 -11.89 5.75 -6.35
CA GLY A 550 -11.44 5.82 -4.95
C GLY A 550 -10.17 6.66 -4.76
N ALA A 551 -9.12 6.39 -5.55
CA ALA A 551 -7.87 7.13 -5.49
C ALA A 551 -8.03 8.64 -5.80
N TYR A 552 -8.82 8.98 -6.82
CA TYR A 552 -9.10 10.38 -7.16
C TYR A 552 -9.98 11.08 -6.12
N ASN A 553 -10.95 10.37 -5.53
CA ASN A 553 -11.75 10.88 -4.42
C ASN A 553 -10.86 11.21 -3.21
N ASN A 554 -9.95 10.30 -2.86
CA ASN A 554 -9.05 10.51 -1.73
C ASN A 554 -8.05 11.65 -2.00
N ALA A 555 -7.52 11.76 -3.23
CA ALA A 555 -6.73 12.90 -3.65
C ALA A 555 -7.49 14.23 -3.50
N GLY A 556 -8.76 14.27 -3.89
CA GLY A 556 -9.63 15.43 -3.71
C GLY A 556 -9.81 15.84 -2.25
N LEU A 557 -9.97 14.86 -1.34
CA LEU A 557 -10.05 15.11 0.10
C LEU A 557 -8.74 15.72 0.65
N ILE A 558 -7.59 15.19 0.26
CA ILE A 558 -6.29 15.73 0.66
C ILE A 558 -6.11 17.15 0.14
N LEU A 559 -6.41 17.39 -1.15
CA LEU A 559 -6.32 18.71 -1.77
C LEU A 559 -7.24 19.73 -1.07
N ARG A 560 -8.46 19.33 -0.71
CA ARG A 560 -9.39 20.18 0.05
C ARG A 560 -8.83 20.53 1.43
N ASN A 561 -8.24 19.56 2.14
CA ASN A 561 -7.60 19.79 3.44
C ASN A 561 -6.36 20.70 3.33
N GLU A 562 -5.64 20.64 2.21
CA GLU A 562 -4.54 21.56 1.88
C GLU A 562 -5.04 22.93 1.33
N HIS A 563 -6.35 23.21 1.35
CA HIS A 563 -7.00 24.42 0.83
C HIS A 563 -6.80 24.66 -0.69
N ARG A 564 -6.48 23.62 -1.46
CA ARG A 564 -6.30 23.64 -2.93
C ARG A 564 -7.63 23.30 -3.63
N ILE A 565 -8.60 24.21 -3.49
CA ILE A 565 -10.01 23.95 -3.82
C ILE A 565 -10.26 23.61 -5.30
N ASP A 566 -9.62 24.31 -6.25
CA ASP A 566 -9.80 24.03 -7.69
C ASP A 566 -9.31 22.64 -8.08
N GLU A 567 -8.16 22.23 -7.54
CA GLU A 567 -7.59 20.91 -7.79
C GLU A 567 -8.42 19.81 -7.11
N ALA A 568 -8.99 20.09 -5.95
CA ALA A 568 -9.91 19.19 -5.27
C ALA A 568 -11.17 18.94 -6.11
N ILE A 569 -11.80 20.00 -6.62
CA ILE A 569 -12.95 19.93 -7.54
C ILE A 569 -12.61 19.06 -8.75
N ALA A 570 -11.49 19.36 -9.43
CA ALA A 570 -11.05 18.58 -10.58
C ALA A 570 -10.83 17.10 -10.24
N SER A 571 -10.27 16.79 -9.07
CA SER A 571 -10.05 15.42 -8.63
C SER A 571 -11.36 14.66 -8.38
N PHE A 572 -12.36 15.30 -7.74
CA PHE A 572 -13.67 14.66 -7.57
C PHE A 572 -14.42 14.50 -8.90
N GLU A 573 -14.28 15.45 -9.83
CA GLU A 573 -14.82 15.30 -11.19
C GLU A 573 -14.21 14.10 -11.93
N HIS A 574 -12.90 13.88 -11.81
CA HIS A 574 -12.24 12.70 -12.37
C HIS A 574 -12.74 11.41 -11.69
N ALA A 575 -12.92 11.42 -10.36
CA ALA A 575 -13.47 10.28 -9.65
C ALA A 575 -14.85 9.87 -10.18
N ILE A 576 -15.74 10.85 -10.41
CA ILE A 576 -17.09 10.63 -10.97
C ILE A 576 -17.01 10.22 -12.45
N ALA A 577 -16.03 10.73 -13.21
CA ALA A 577 -15.84 10.32 -14.60
C ALA A 577 -15.44 8.84 -14.73
N ILE A 578 -14.63 8.33 -13.79
CA ILE A 578 -14.21 6.92 -13.75
C ILE A 578 -15.30 6.03 -13.18
N GLU A 579 -15.97 6.47 -12.10
CA GLU A 579 -17.04 5.74 -11.43
C GLU A 579 -18.31 6.62 -11.35
N PRO A 580 -19.17 6.62 -12.39
CA PRO A 580 -20.33 7.52 -12.49
C PRO A 580 -21.41 7.36 -11.41
N HIS A 581 -21.35 6.29 -10.62
CA HIS A 581 -22.26 6.01 -9.51
C HIS A 581 -21.60 6.20 -8.14
N TYR A 582 -20.41 6.81 -8.07
CA TYR A 582 -19.66 6.93 -6.83
C TYR A 582 -20.23 8.02 -5.91
N ALA A 583 -21.23 7.63 -5.12
CA ALA A 583 -21.99 8.52 -4.25
C ALA A 583 -21.13 9.38 -3.31
N SER A 584 -20.07 8.82 -2.73
CA SER A 584 -19.15 9.56 -1.86
C SER A 584 -18.38 10.67 -2.60
N ALA A 585 -17.96 10.42 -3.84
CA ALA A 585 -17.28 11.44 -4.65
C ALA A 585 -18.22 12.57 -5.08
N MET A 586 -19.48 12.23 -5.42
CA MET A 586 -20.53 13.22 -5.70
C MET A 586 -20.80 14.11 -4.48
N TRP A 587 -20.92 13.51 -3.30
CA TRP A 587 -21.11 14.24 -2.05
C TRP A 587 -19.90 15.12 -1.71
N ASN A 588 -18.68 14.60 -1.85
CA ASN A 588 -17.48 15.37 -1.58
C ASN A 588 -17.34 16.56 -2.53
N LEU A 589 -17.62 16.39 -3.82
CA LEU A 589 -17.67 17.50 -4.78
C LEU A 589 -18.75 18.52 -4.40
N SER A 590 -19.93 18.02 -4.03
CA SER A 590 -21.06 18.83 -3.59
C SER A 590 -20.72 19.71 -2.37
N GLU A 591 -20.16 19.13 -1.31
CA GLU A 591 -19.73 19.88 -0.12
C GLU A 591 -18.58 20.84 -0.46
N THR A 592 -17.64 20.44 -1.32
CA THR A 592 -16.52 21.31 -1.72
C THR A 592 -17.02 22.56 -2.46
N LEU A 593 -17.98 22.41 -3.38
CA LEU A 593 -18.62 23.53 -4.08
C LEU A 593 -19.40 24.43 -3.12
N PHE A 594 -20.19 23.82 -2.22
CA PHE A 594 -20.97 24.55 -1.23
C PHE A 594 -20.08 25.36 -0.27
N ASP A 595 -19.07 24.74 0.33
CA ASP A 595 -18.14 25.40 1.26
C ASP A 595 -17.32 26.52 0.58
N ALA A 596 -17.01 26.34 -0.71
CA ALA A 596 -16.33 27.35 -1.51
C ALA A 596 -17.25 28.49 -2.00
N ASN A 597 -18.56 28.44 -1.70
CA ASN A 597 -19.59 29.34 -2.23
C ASN A 597 -19.62 29.40 -3.76
N ARG A 598 -19.51 28.24 -4.43
CA ARG A 598 -19.49 28.11 -5.88
C ARG A 598 -20.62 27.23 -6.37
N ASP A 599 -21.30 27.69 -7.42
CA ASP A 599 -22.29 26.92 -8.19
C ASP A 599 -23.23 26.06 -7.32
N PHE A 600 -24.04 26.74 -6.51
CA PHE A 600 -24.95 26.07 -5.59
C PHE A 600 -25.94 25.13 -6.31
N ASP A 601 -26.32 25.45 -7.56
CA ASP A 601 -27.21 24.60 -8.37
C ASP A 601 -26.55 23.25 -8.66
N ARG A 602 -25.29 23.27 -9.09
CA ARG A 602 -24.52 22.04 -9.27
C ARG A 602 -24.27 21.32 -7.94
N ALA A 603 -23.96 22.05 -6.87
CA ALA A 603 -23.73 21.45 -5.54
C ALA A 603 -24.98 20.68 -5.08
N ASP A 604 -26.16 21.27 -5.19
CA ASP A 604 -27.42 20.63 -4.79
C ASP A 604 -27.76 19.43 -5.68
N ALA A 605 -27.63 19.56 -7.01
CA ALA A 605 -27.87 18.46 -7.93
C ALA A 605 -26.95 17.25 -7.65
N LEU A 606 -25.68 17.49 -7.33
CA LEU A 606 -24.74 16.43 -6.93
C LEU A 606 -25.11 15.77 -5.61
N LEU A 607 -25.65 16.51 -4.64
CA LEU A 607 -26.10 15.94 -3.37
C LEU A 607 -27.32 15.04 -3.56
N ILE A 608 -28.28 15.45 -4.40
CA ILE A 608 -29.42 14.63 -4.79
C ILE A 608 -28.96 13.38 -5.56
N SER A 609 -27.99 13.54 -6.48
CA SER A 609 -27.43 12.40 -7.20
C SER A 609 -26.71 11.42 -6.26
N ALA A 610 -25.95 11.92 -5.28
CA ALA A 610 -25.32 11.07 -4.28
C ALA A 610 -26.35 10.26 -3.48
N MET A 611 -27.47 10.88 -3.10
CA MET A 611 -28.60 10.21 -2.45
C MET A 611 -29.19 9.09 -3.32
N GLN A 612 -29.44 9.37 -4.61
CA GLN A 612 -29.96 8.39 -5.56
C GLN A 612 -29.00 7.21 -5.79
N ASN A 613 -27.70 7.44 -5.62
CA ASN A 613 -26.65 6.42 -5.70
C ASN A 613 -26.34 5.78 -4.32
N GLY A 614 -27.21 5.95 -3.32
CA GLY A 614 -27.14 5.22 -2.05
C GLY A 614 -26.17 5.79 -1.02
N LEU A 615 -25.86 7.09 -1.07
CA LEU A 615 -25.12 7.76 -0.01
C LEU A 615 -25.82 7.57 1.35
N ALA A 616 -25.14 6.93 2.30
CA ALA A 616 -25.61 6.83 3.68
C ALA A 616 -25.77 8.22 4.30
N ASP A 617 -26.81 8.41 5.12
CA ASP A 617 -27.13 9.68 5.77
C ASP A 617 -27.44 10.87 4.83
N ALA A 618 -27.70 10.61 3.54
CA ALA A 618 -27.96 11.68 2.56
C ALA A 618 -29.09 12.64 2.97
N ALA A 619 -30.19 12.11 3.53
CA ALA A 619 -31.30 12.90 4.03
C ALA A 619 -30.84 13.93 5.08
N ARG A 620 -29.99 13.52 6.02
CA ARG A 620 -29.42 14.39 7.05
C ARG A 620 -28.53 15.49 6.45
N PHE A 621 -27.71 15.17 5.46
CA PHE A 621 -26.88 16.17 4.77
C PHE A 621 -27.73 17.21 4.03
N ILE A 622 -28.79 16.77 3.35
CA ILE A 622 -29.75 17.62 2.65
C ILE A 622 -30.48 18.54 3.64
N ILE A 623 -30.96 18.00 4.76
CA ILE A 623 -31.62 18.78 5.81
C ILE A 623 -30.68 19.84 6.36
N ARG A 624 -29.44 19.47 6.70
CA ARG A 624 -28.41 20.42 7.18
C ARG A 624 -28.18 21.55 6.17
N ARG A 625 -28.05 21.24 4.88
CA ARG A 625 -27.85 22.25 3.83
C ARG A 625 -29.07 23.15 3.66
N SER A 626 -30.28 22.57 3.74
CA SER A 626 -31.53 23.33 3.68
C SER A 626 -31.64 24.33 4.83
N ILE A 627 -31.24 23.92 6.05
CA ILE A 627 -31.14 24.80 7.23
C ILE A 627 -30.08 25.89 7.05
N ALA A 628 -29.00 25.63 6.31
CA ALA A 628 -27.97 26.63 6.02
C ALA A 628 -28.46 27.71 5.06
N TYR A 629 -29.22 27.35 4.01
CA TYR A 629 -29.74 28.33 3.04
C TYR A 629 -30.76 29.33 3.61
N LYS A 630 -31.73 28.85 4.41
CA LYS A 630 -32.84 29.65 4.99
C LYS A 630 -33.56 30.55 3.98
N ASN A 631 -33.73 30.07 2.75
CA ASN A 631 -34.36 30.84 1.67
C ASN A 631 -35.13 29.91 0.72
N ALA A 632 -35.64 30.42 -0.40
CA ALA A 632 -36.42 29.64 -1.36
C ALA A 632 -35.71 28.37 -1.87
N ARG A 633 -34.37 28.36 -1.85
CA ARG A 633 -33.54 27.20 -2.20
C ARG A 633 -33.71 26.03 -1.24
N SER A 634 -33.96 26.30 0.06
CA SER A 634 -34.24 25.26 1.06
C SER A 634 -35.42 24.39 0.65
N LEU A 635 -36.52 25.01 0.19
CA LEU A 635 -37.70 24.28 -0.23
C LEU A 635 -37.45 23.49 -1.51
N ARG A 636 -36.79 24.08 -2.51
CA ARG A 636 -36.47 23.37 -3.78
C ARG A 636 -35.60 22.12 -3.54
N LEU A 637 -34.55 22.26 -2.74
CA LEU A 637 -33.66 21.13 -2.42
C LEU A 637 -34.43 20.00 -1.71
N LEU A 638 -35.33 20.33 -0.77
CA LEU A 638 -36.17 19.34 -0.09
C LEU A 638 -37.24 18.72 -1.01
N GLU A 639 -37.75 19.47 -1.99
CA GLU A 639 -38.67 18.93 -3.00
C GLU A 639 -38.00 17.87 -3.87
N GLU A 640 -36.79 18.14 -4.35
CA GLU A 640 -35.98 17.17 -5.11
C GLU A 640 -35.61 15.95 -4.26
N ALA A 641 -35.25 16.16 -2.99
CA ALA A 641 -34.90 15.08 -2.07
C ALA A 641 -36.08 14.15 -1.77
N VAL A 642 -37.27 14.70 -1.53
CA VAL A 642 -38.49 13.90 -1.36
C VAL A 642 -38.86 13.19 -2.66
N ALA A 643 -38.61 13.78 -3.83
CA ALA A 643 -38.81 13.07 -5.09
C ALA A 643 -37.84 11.87 -5.23
N ALA A 644 -36.61 11.98 -4.71
CA ALA A 644 -35.64 10.89 -4.70
C ALA A 644 -35.89 9.81 -3.62
N SER A 645 -36.44 10.19 -2.46
CA SER A 645 -36.90 9.24 -1.42
C SER A 645 -38.28 9.64 -0.87
N PRO A 646 -39.37 9.21 -1.53
CA PRO A 646 -40.74 9.65 -1.20
C PRO A 646 -41.31 9.14 0.12
N ASN A 647 -40.56 8.30 0.84
CA ASN A 647 -41.01 7.67 2.08
C ASN A 647 -40.13 8.05 3.28
N ASP A 648 -39.14 8.95 3.10
CA ASP A 648 -38.26 9.37 4.19
C ASP A 648 -38.99 10.37 5.12
N PRO A 649 -39.32 9.99 6.36
CA PRO A 649 -40.14 10.82 7.23
C PRO A 649 -39.44 12.14 7.64
N GLU A 650 -38.10 12.16 7.75
CA GLU A 650 -37.38 13.37 8.14
C GLU A 650 -37.43 14.42 7.01
N LEU A 651 -37.25 13.99 5.77
CA LEU A 651 -37.36 14.89 4.61
C LEU A 651 -38.74 15.54 4.52
N HIS A 652 -39.81 14.76 4.77
CA HIS A 652 -41.17 15.28 4.81
C HIS A 652 -41.39 16.30 5.95
N ILE A 653 -40.91 16.02 7.16
CA ILE A 653 -41.00 16.98 8.29
C ILE A 653 -40.35 18.31 7.91
N PHE A 654 -39.13 18.29 7.38
CA PHE A 654 -38.44 19.52 7.03
C PHE A 654 -39.09 20.24 5.85
N ARG A 655 -39.53 19.53 4.80
CA ARG A 655 -40.24 20.15 3.67
C ARG A 655 -41.54 20.81 4.12
N GLY A 656 -42.34 20.10 4.93
CA GLY A 656 -43.59 20.62 5.48
C GLY A 656 -43.37 21.89 6.31
N ARG A 657 -42.29 21.94 7.11
CA ARG A 657 -41.92 23.16 7.85
C ARG A 657 -41.66 24.36 6.93
N TYR A 658 -40.89 24.20 5.86
CA TYR A 658 -40.66 25.29 4.92
C TYR A 658 -41.92 25.67 4.12
N ARG A 659 -42.84 24.73 3.87
CA ARG A 659 -44.16 25.03 3.31
C ARG A 659 -45.03 25.85 4.26
N MET A 660 -45.00 25.56 5.56
CA MET A 660 -45.65 26.40 6.59
C MET A 660 -45.12 27.84 6.56
N ASP A 661 -43.81 28.03 6.43
CA ASP A 661 -43.20 29.36 6.32
C ASP A 661 -43.70 30.12 5.06
N GLN A 662 -44.02 29.39 3.98
CA GLN A 662 -44.64 29.92 2.76
C GLN A 662 -46.17 30.01 2.83
N ARG A 663 -46.79 29.69 3.98
CA ARG A 663 -48.25 29.60 4.20
C ARG A 663 -48.96 28.54 3.35
N ASP A 664 -48.24 27.58 2.79
CA ASP A 664 -48.82 26.39 2.16
C ASP A 664 -49.15 25.34 3.24
N CYS A 665 -50.18 25.63 4.02
CA CYS A 665 -50.58 24.78 5.15
C CYS A 665 -51.20 23.45 4.70
N ALA A 666 -51.81 23.41 3.51
CA ALA A 666 -52.35 22.17 2.94
C ALA A 666 -51.23 21.23 2.49
N GLY A 667 -50.22 21.74 1.77
CA GLY A 667 -49.04 20.96 1.37
C GLY A 667 -48.21 20.52 2.57
N ALA A 668 -48.06 21.37 3.58
CA ALA A 668 -47.40 21.02 4.83
C ALA A 668 -48.11 19.89 5.58
N LEU A 669 -49.44 19.94 5.70
CA LEU A 669 -50.21 18.87 6.33
C LEU A 669 -50.01 17.53 5.60
N SER A 670 -50.04 17.54 4.26
CA SER A 670 -49.78 16.32 3.48
C SER A 670 -48.41 15.72 3.76
N ASP A 671 -47.38 16.53 3.99
CA ASP A 671 -46.05 16.06 4.35
C ASP A 671 -46.02 15.46 5.75
N PHE A 672 -46.60 16.14 6.73
CA PHE A 672 -46.60 15.67 8.11
C PHE A 672 -47.36 14.34 8.27
N LEU A 673 -48.48 14.15 7.57
CA LEU A 673 -49.22 12.89 7.57
C LEU A 673 -48.41 11.70 7.01
N ILE A 674 -47.49 11.94 6.06
CA ILE A 674 -46.58 10.89 5.58
C ILE A 674 -45.59 10.53 6.69
N ALA A 675 -45.02 11.53 7.37
CA ALA A 675 -44.06 11.33 8.46
C ALA A 675 -44.68 10.68 9.72
N GLU A 676 -45.98 10.89 9.98
CA GLU A 676 -46.72 10.27 11.09
C GLU A 676 -46.75 8.74 11.03
N LYS A 677 -46.63 8.15 9.84
CA LYS A 677 -46.56 6.68 9.68
C LYS A 677 -45.42 6.04 10.47
N GLY A 678 -44.39 6.82 10.81
CA GLY A 678 -43.27 6.41 11.68
C GLY A 678 -43.54 6.53 13.18
N ASN A 679 -44.76 6.89 13.59
CA ASN A 679 -45.14 7.16 14.99
C ASN A 679 -44.23 8.21 15.67
N ASN A 680 -43.89 9.27 14.94
CA ASN A 680 -42.95 10.31 15.37
C ASN A 680 -43.69 11.48 16.03
N ALA A 681 -43.42 11.75 17.32
CA ALA A 681 -44.08 12.80 18.09
C ALA A 681 -43.97 14.20 17.45
N LEU A 682 -42.83 14.55 16.85
CA LEU A 682 -42.63 15.82 16.15
C LEU A 682 -43.46 15.91 14.87
N ALA A 683 -43.69 14.81 14.17
CA ALA A 683 -44.55 14.77 12.99
C ALA A 683 -46.01 15.09 13.36
N PHE A 684 -46.55 14.46 14.41
CA PHE A 684 -47.90 14.74 14.92
C PHE A 684 -48.04 16.17 15.40
N ALA A 685 -47.06 16.69 16.16
CA ALA A 685 -47.05 18.08 16.58
C ALA A 685 -47.09 19.05 15.39
N SER A 686 -46.30 18.75 14.34
CA SER A 686 -46.23 19.58 13.13
C SER A 686 -47.54 19.52 12.32
N ALA A 687 -48.17 18.35 12.23
CA ALA A 687 -49.50 18.19 11.63
C ALA A 687 -50.56 19.03 12.34
N GLY A 688 -50.55 19.04 13.68
CA GLY A 688 -51.43 19.88 14.49
C GLY A 688 -51.30 21.37 14.16
N LEU A 689 -50.07 21.86 14.01
CA LEU A 689 -49.81 23.25 13.60
C LEU A 689 -50.36 23.56 12.18
N ALA A 690 -50.21 22.62 11.24
CA ALA A 690 -50.74 22.78 9.89
C ALA A 690 -52.28 22.77 9.88
N GLN A 691 -52.92 21.90 10.65
CA GLN A 691 -54.38 21.84 10.82
C GLN A 691 -54.93 23.12 11.46
N MET A 692 -54.26 23.67 12.48
CA MET A 692 -54.61 24.98 13.04
C MET A 692 -54.56 26.09 11.98
N CYS A 693 -53.51 26.11 11.15
CA CYS A 693 -53.41 27.08 10.06
C CYS A 693 -54.56 26.95 9.05
N LEU A 694 -55.04 25.73 8.81
CA LEU A 694 -56.21 25.46 7.95
C LEU A 694 -57.56 25.72 8.63
N GLY A 695 -57.57 26.02 9.94
CA GLY A 695 -58.77 26.27 10.74
C GLY A 695 -59.42 25.01 11.33
N ASP A 696 -58.81 23.83 11.19
CA ASP A 696 -59.32 22.58 11.77
C ASP A 696 -58.77 22.37 13.19
N LEU A 697 -59.39 23.09 14.14
CA LEU A 697 -59.00 23.04 15.55
C LEU A 697 -59.27 21.66 16.19
N GLY A 698 -60.26 20.92 15.67
CA GLY A 698 -60.62 19.61 16.18
C GLY A 698 -59.57 18.56 15.86
N ALA A 699 -59.11 18.51 14.61
CA ALA A 699 -58.02 17.64 14.19
C ALA A 699 -56.70 18.03 14.89
N ALA A 700 -56.41 19.34 14.97
CA ALA A 700 -55.20 19.83 15.63
C ALA A 700 -55.10 19.36 17.09
N GLN A 701 -56.20 19.44 17.85
CA GLN A 701 -56.23 18.98 19.23
C GLN A 701 -55.92 17.48 19.35
N GLN A 702 -56.39 16.66 18.41
CA GLN A 702 -56.11 15.22 18.39
C GLN A 702 -54.64 14.94 18.08
N SER A 703 -54.07 15.59 17.07
CA SER A 703 -52.66 15.44 16.71
C SER A 703 -51.73 15.88 17.84
N PHE A 704 -52.01 16.99 18.55
CA PHE A 704 -51.23 17.38 19.73
C PHE A 704 -51.37 16.43 20.91
N ALA A 705 -52.58 15.87 21.13
CA ALA A 705 -52.78 14.87 22.18
C ALA A 705 -51.92 13.63 21.92
N HIS A 706 -51.94 13.12 20.68
CA HIS A 706 -51.13 11.97 20.27
C HIS A 706 -49.63 12.25 20.34
N ALA A 707 -49.18 13.43 19.90
CA ALA A 707 -47.79 13.85 20.04
C ALA A 707 -47.31 13.82 21.49
N ARG A 708 -48.13 14.28 22.44
CA ARG A 708 -47.83 14.28 23.88
C ARG A 708 -47.89 12.88 24.51
N GLU A 709 -48.72 11.99 23.98
CA GLU A 709 -48.72 10.58 24.38
C GLU A 709 -47.40 9.89 24.01
N LEU A 710 -46.85 10.22 22.83
CA LEU A 710 -45.58 9.70 22.35
C LEU A 710 -44.36 10.33 23.04
N ASP A 711 -44.41 11.64 23.29
CA ASP A 711 -43.38 12.37 24.04
C ASP A 711 -44.02 13.39 25.01
N PRO A 712 -44.18 13.02 26.29
CA PRO A 712 -44.74 13.89 27.31
C PRO A 712 -43.91 15.15 27.61
N THR A 713 -42.67 15.25 27.11
CA THR A 713 -41.79 16.39 27.34
C THR A 713 -41.96 17.52 26.33
N LEU A 714 -42.67 17.27 25.23
CA LEU A 714 -42.99 18.29 24.23
C LEU A 714 -43.86 19.39 24.83
N LYS A 715 -43.42 20.65 24.65
CA LYS A 715 -44.20 21.85 24.98
C LYS A 715 -45.00 22.26 23.75
N LEU A 716 -46.21 21.74 23.63
CA LEU A 716 -47.16 21.97 22.54
C LEU A 716 -48.14 23.10 22.87
#